data_AF-A0A809ECC5-F1
#
_entry.id   AF-A0A809ECC5-F1
#
_cell.length_a   1.000
_cell.length_b   1.000
_cell.length_c   1.000
_cell.angle_alpha   90.00
_cell.angle_beta   90.00
_cell.angle_gamma   90.00
#
_symmetry.space_group_name_H-M   'P 1'
#
loop_
_entity.id
_entity.type
_entity.pdbx_description
1 polymer ?
#
loop_
_entity_poly.entity_id
_entity_poly.type
_entity_poly.pdbx_seq_one_letter_code
_entity_poly.pdbx_strand_id
1 'polypeptide(L)'
;MPTSYASSCWPAERHLGLVHSQQLAVNTIRATLANGEGLLGVNGPPGTGKTTLLRDLIASIVTDRADVLAGLRRASDAFVANGLENANDGGKPQTCYKLNPALYGFEIVVGSSNNGAVENVTLELPQKDKIDESWLPDAEYFSELGELVSGKPAWALISGALGSKTRRQAFVSRYFFGEKPKDAAGKSAARPAAENDDELENADDALIDEPEALDEADGSAAEEEECRGIMQWLNEQANVTRTSEQRLQIWQQAVADYNAARRQAQQIGAGAAQMAEILRSLIQTRQQATEQSAALKALEDGMADLGAQLAQLDSNVWQPAHHELQACLQALEQHLTAKPGFWTNFFSLWRAGRAWAALQPLLSSRHALAQSGFERAKREIDRVVAERQVQEQRINATANTLQQTREREGCLTVQATTLAQSCKAQHFVEWLETGAVGCSDDIELAEPWIVEGWRQARARVFIEALKLHRAFFALEAKRLRSNLFFINSILTGGRVAGISRDAIRSAWASLFMVVPALSSTFASFARSFGSLGVAEIGWLLVDEAGQASPQAAVGALWRSRRAVLVGDPLQLTPIISVSDAVLEHMRTHYRVDAHWLPNRQSAQTLADEATPWGKRLGPAGRKKWVGLPLVVHRRCDRPMYELANRIAYDGAMVYGTIAPRPDKETKASLPTGWLHAAGPSVGNWVPTEGDVLRQLLAALRADGVADDDISVITPFKAVRQRLREHLPAKMVHVTIHTMQGKESAAVVLVLGGNTTSDSARNWAISEPNLINVAATRAKRRFYVIGDIDDWRGRRLFCDVMDLLPLLQLPAAALPDLLVQK
;
A
#
# COMPACT_ATOMS: atom_id res chain seq x y z
N MET A 1 -4.21 12.63 5.15
CA MET A 1 -5.20 13.06 4.14
C MET A 1 -4.77 12.58 2.76
N PRO A 2 -5.65 11.94 1.99
CA PRO A 2 -5.37 11.53 0.61
C PRO A 2 -5.42 12.74 -0.32
N THR A 3 -4.31 13.43 -0.55
CA THR A 3 -4.26 14.66 -1.38
C THR A 3 -3.41 14.53 -2.65
N SER A 4 -2.65 13.44 -2.79
CA SER A 4 -1.72 13.22 -3.90
C SER A 4 -2.26 12.17 -4.89
N TYR A 5 -3.31 12.53 -5.62
CA TYR A 5 -3.93 11.65 -6.60
C TYR A 5 -3.05 11.48 -7.84
N ALA A 6 -2.94 10.23 -8.31
CA ALA A 6 -2.32 9.96 -9.61
C ALA A 6 -3.13 10.60 -10.74
N SER A 7 -2.46 11.03 -11.82
CA SER A 7 -3.12 11.61 -13.01
C SER A 7 -4.03 10.61 -13.74
N SER A 8 -3.82 9.31 -13.52
CA SER A 8 -4.59 8.22 -14.10
C SER A 8 -5.08 7.24 -13.04
N CYS A 9 -6.01 6.35 -13.43
CA CYS A 9 -6.45 5.21 -12.62
C CYS A 9 -6.86 4.05 -13.52
N TRP A 10 -7.07 2.88 -12.93
CA TRP A 10 -7.58 1.72 -13.66
C TRP A 10 -9.03 1.94 -14.12
N PRO A 11 -9.43 1.51 -15.33
CA PRO A 11 -10.80 1.62 -15.84
C PRO A 11 -11.73 0.56 -15.21
N ALA A 12 -11.87 0.56 -13.89
CA ALA A 12 -12.60 -0.45 -13.12
C ALA A 12 -14.11 -0.46 -13.40
N GLU A 13 -14.75 -1.64 -13.21
CA GLU A 13 -16.20 -1.86 -13.34
C GLU A 13 -17.02 -0.81 -12.55
N ARG A 14 -18.09 -0.30 -13.17
CA ARG A 14 -18.97 0.77 -12.67
C ARG A 14 -18.23 2.05 -12.27
N HIS A 15 -16.98 2.20 -12.73
CA HIS A 15 -16.09 3.27 -12.34
C HIS A 15 -15.92 3.41 -10.81
N LEU A 16 -15.96 2.30 -10.05
CA LEU A 16 -15.82 2.29 -8.57
C LEU A 16 -14.40 2.55 -8.07
N GLY A 17 -14.21 3.65 -7.32
CA GLY A 17 -12.93 4.12 -6.79
C GLY A 17 -12.26 3.24 -5.78
N LEU A 18 -11.02 3.63 -5.49
CA LEU A 18 -10.35 3.20 -4.28
C LEU A 18 -11.04 3.86 -3.09
N VAL A 19 -11.43 3.03 -2.14
CA VAL A 19 -11.98 3.49 -0.86
C VAL A 19 -10.88 4.17 -0.04
N HIS A 20 -11.26 4.83 1.05
CA HIS A 20 -10.37 5.76 1.78
C HIS A 20 -8.98 5.19 2.11
N SER A 21 -8.89 4.07 2.83
CA SER A 21 -7.61 3.42 3.17
C SER A 21 -6.79 2.98 1.94
N GLN A 22 -7.43 2.46 0.89
CA GLN A 22 -6.74 2.07 -0.35
C GLN A 22 -6.15 3.28 -1.07
N GLN A 23 -6.92 4.36 -1.19
CA GLN A 23 -6.48 5.58 -1.85
C GLN A 23 -5.37 6.28 -1.07
N LEU A 24 -5.47 6.28 0.27
CA LEU A 24 -4.40 6.77 1.12
C LEU A 24 -3.11 5.97 0.91
N ALA A 25 -3.19 4.64 0.84
CA ALA A 25 -2.02 3.79 0.58
C ALA A 25 -1.38 4.11 -0.79
N VAL A 26 -2.17 4.21 -1.87
CA VAL A 26 -1.65 4.59 -3.20
C VAL A 26 -1.00 5.98 -3.18
N ASN A 27 -1.64 6.96 -2.55
CA ASN A 27 -1.10 8.33 -2.45
C ASN A 27 0.21 8.36 -1.66
N THR A 28 0.30 7.62 -0.56
CA THR A 28 1.54 7.53 0.24
C THR A 28 2.64 6.82 -0.53
N ILE A 29 2.35 5.69 -1.19
CA ILE A 29 3.32 4.98 -2.04
C ILE A 29 3.88 5.92 -3.11
N ARG A 30 3.01 6.68 -3.77
CA ARG A 30 3.43 7.65 -4.78
C ARG A 30 4.25 8.79 -4.18
N ALA A 31 3.78 9.41 -3.10
CA ALA A 31 4.47 10.54 -2.48
C ALA A 31 5.87 10.16 -1.96
N THR A 32 6.02 8.95 -1.43
CA THR A 32 7.27 8.48 -0.83
C THR A 32 8.23 7.84 -1.83
N LEU A 33 7.73 7.04 -2.79
CA LEU A 33 8.59 6.24 -3.68
C LEU A 33 8.75 6.82 -5.10
N ALA A 34 7.89 7.72 -5.59
CA ALA A 34 7.87 8.10 -7.01
C ALA A 34 9.19 8.68 -7.55
N ASN A 35 9.95 9.41 -6.73
CA ASN A 35 11.23 10.02 -7.13
C ASN A 35 12.45 9.39 -6.45
N GLY A 36 12.23 8.49 -5.49
CA GLY A 36 13.28 7.91 -4.65
C GLY A 36 13.52 6.43 -4.92
N GLU A 37 14.27 5.85 -3.99
CA GLU A 37 14.45 4.42 -3.79
C GLU A 37 13.90 4.07 -2.41
N GLY A 38 13.38 2.86 -2.24
CA GLY A 38 12.87 2.45 -0.93
C GLY A 38 11.81 1.38 -0.99
N LEU A 39 11.25 1.09 0.17
CA LEU A 39 10.31 0.01 0.39
C LEU A 39 9.19 0.47 1.32
N LEU A 40 7.95 0.04 1.03
CA LEU A 40 6.80 0.21 1.91
C LEU A 40 6.02 -1.10 2.05
N GLY A 41 5.52 -1.34 3.26
CA GLY A 41 4.59 -2.41 3.61
C GLY A 41 3.15 -1.90 3.55
N VAL A 42 2.29 -2.68 2.90
CA VAL A 42 0.84 -2.48 2.86
C VAL A 42 0.18 -3.72 3.46
N ASN A 43 -0.46 -3.54 4.60
CA ASN A 43 -1.22 -4.58 5.23
C ASN A 43 -2.58 -4.72 4.54
N GLY A 44 -2.75 -5.83 3.83
CA GLY A 44 -3.97 -6.18 3.12
C GLY A 44 -4.58 -7.46 3.67
N PRO A 45 -5.49 -7.37 4.66
CA PRO A 45 -6.33 -8.50 5.08
C PRO A 45 -7.08 -9.17 3.91
N PRO A 46 -7.70 -10.34 4.11
CA PRO A 46 -8.49 -10.99 3.07
C PRO A 46 -9.60 -10.07 2.58
N GLY A 47 -9.84 -10.04 1.27
CA GLY A 47 -10.96 -9.28 0.69
C GLY A 47 -10.86 -7.76 0.76
N THR A 48 -9.72 -7.18 1.20
CA THR A 48 -9.57 -5.72 1.33
C THR A 48 -9.10 -4.99 0.06
N GLY A 49 -9.11 -5.67 -1.09
CA GLY A 49 -8.84 -5.06 -2.40
C GLY A 49 -7.36 -4.84 -2.72
N LYS A 50 -6.46 -5.73 -2.26
CA LYS A 50 -5.03 -5.74 -2.63
C LYS A 50 -4.80 -5.59 -4.13
N THR A 51 -5.46 -6.42 -4.95
CA THR A 51 -5.35 -6.38 -6.42
C THR A 51 -5.87 -5.05 -6.99
N THR A 52 -6.91 -4.46 -6.39
CA THR A 52 -7.44 -3.16 -6.81
C THR A 52 -6.41 -2.04 -6.59
N LEU A 53 -5.70 -2.07 -5.45
CA LEU A 53 -4.58 -1.16 -5.19
C LEU A 53 -3.45 -1.35 -6.21
N LEU A 54 -3.08 -2.59 -6.52
CA LEU A 54 -2.04 -2.90 -7.51
C LEU A 54 -2.41 -2.41 -8.92
N ARG A 55 -3.68 -2.54 -9.33
CA ARG A 55 -4.19 -2.05 -10.62
C ARG A 55 -3.98 -0.55 -10.79
N ASP A 56 -4.33 0.24 -9.79
CA ASP A 56 -4.17 1.70 -9.84
C ASP A 56 -2.68 2.12 -9.82
N LEU A 57 -1.83 1.39 -9.10
CA LEU A 57 -0.37 1.59 -9.17
C LEU A 57 0.19 1.29 -10.57
N ILE A 58 -0.21 0.17 -11.19
CA ILE A 58 0.20 -0.20 -12.55
C ILE A 58 -0.24 0.88 -13.55
N ALA A 59 -1.51 1.32 -13.46
CA ALA A 59 -2.02 2.39 -14.32
C ALA A 59 -1.18 3.67 -14.17
N SER A 60 -0.85 4.06 -12.94
CA SER A 60 -0.02 5.22 -12.66
C SER A 60 1.39 5.08 -13.24
N ILE A 61 2.06 3.93 -13.07
CA ILE A 61 3.45 3.73 -13.53
C ILE A 61 3.52 3.74 -15.06
N VAL A 62 2.54 3.12 -15.74
CA VAL A 62 2.43 3.16 -17.21
C VAL A 62 2.21 4.59 -17.70
N THR A 63 1.38 5.37 -17.01
CA THR A 63 1.17 6.79 -17.31
C THR A 63 2.42 7.63 -17.05
N ASP A 64 3.17 7.39 -15.97
CA ASP A 64 4.43 8.09 -15.71
C ASP A 64 5.45 7.83 -16.84
N ARG A 65 5.47 6.64 -17.44
CA ARG A 65 6.27 6.36 -18.67
C ARG A 65 5.74 7.09 -19.90
N ALA A 66 4.42 7.16 -20.05
CA ALA A 66 3.78 7.92 -21.14
C ALA A 66 4.09 9.42 -21.04
N ASP A 67 4.23 9.97 -19.83
CA ASP A 67 4.67 11.36 -19.63
C ASP A 67 6.06 11.61 -20.21
N VAL A 68 7.00 10.66 -20.02
CA VAL A 68 8.33 10.75 -20.64
C VAL A 68 8.24 10.67 -22.16
N LEU A 69 7.47 9.72 -22.68
CA LEU A 69 7.25 9.57 -24.13
C LEU A 69 6.65 10.86 -24.73
N ALA A 70 5.63 11.42 -24.10
CA ALA A 70 4.97 12.64 -24.55
C ALA A 70 5.89 13.87 -24.56
N GLY A 71 6.98 13.84 -23.78
CA GLY A 71 8.03 14.87 -23.80
C GLY A 71 8.97 14.80 -25.01
N LEU A 72 8.96 13.71 -25.78
CA LEU A 72 9.82 13.52 -26.95
C LEU A 72 9.23 14.21 -28.18
N ARG A 73 10.09 14.89 -28.97
CA ARG A 73 9.65 15.58 -30.20
C ARG A 73 9.22 14.60 -31.28
N ARG A 74 9.88 13.44 -31.37
CA ARG A 74 9.60 12.35 -32.33
C ARG A 74 9.71 11.00 -31.63
N ALA A 75 8.96 10.01 -32.12
CA ALA A 75 9.06 8.62 -31.65
C ALA A 75 10.50 8.07 -31.70
N SER A 76 11.29 8.44 -32.71
CA SER A 76 12.67 8.01 -32.87
C SER A 76 13.62 8.48 -31.76
N ASP A 77 13.27 9.56 -31.05
CA ASP A 77 14.07 10.15 -29.96
C ASP A 77 14.03 9.29 -28.69
N ALA A 78 13.18 8.25 -28.68
CA ALA A 78 13.17 7.22 -27.65
C ALA A 78 14.40 6.31 -27.73
N PHE A 79 15.22 6.41 -28.77
CA PHE A 79 16.45 5.63 -28.95
C PHE A 79 17.68 6.53 -28.95
N VAL A 80 18.79 6.02 -28.43
CA VAL A 80 20.08 6.72 -28.46
C VAL A 80 20.60 6.78 -29.90
N ALA A 81 21.10 7.95 -30.32
CA ALA A 81 21.74 8.11 -31.62
C ALA A 81 22.95 7.18 -31.75
N ASN A 82 23.05 6.43 -32.84
CA ASN A 82 24.06 5.39 -33.05
C ASN A 82 24.09 4.30 -31.95
N GLY A 83 22.96 4.08 -31.27
CA GLY A 83 22.83 3.10 -30.18
C GLY A 83 22.61 1.65 -30.62
N LEU A 84 22.92 1.29 -31.87
CA LEU A 84 22.81 -0.09 -32.36
C LEU A 84 24.02 -0.89 -31.88
N GLU A 85 23.77 -1.98 -31.16
CA GLU A 85 24.78 -2.98 -30.79
C GLU A 85 24.48 -4.31 -31.48
N ASN A 86 25.56 -4.98 -31.91
CA ASN A 86 25.50 -6.33 -32.46
C ASN A 86 25.88 -7.31 -31.36
N ALA A 87 25.15 -8.40 -31.27
CA ALA A 87 25.45 -9.50 -30.37
C ALA A 87 25.49 -10.82 -31.13
N ASN A 88 25.99 -11.86 -30.49
CA ASN A 88 26.01 -13.20 -31.06
C ASN A 88 25.47 -14.19 -30.01
N ASP A 89 24.47 -14.97 -30.42
CA ASP A 89 23.90 -16.07 -29.64
C ASP A 89 24.26 -17.39 -30.33
N GLY A 90 25.37 -18.00 -29.90
CA GLY A 90 25.80 -19.32 -30.39
C GLY A 90 25.99 -19.43 -31.91
N GLY A 91 26.42 -18.36 -32.58
CA GLY A 91 26.58 -18.28 -34.04
C GLY A 91 25.47 -17.53 -34.77
N LYS A 92 24.39 -17.16 -34.09
CA LYS A 92 23.29 -16.37 -34.67
C LYS A 92 23.50 -14.88 -34.41
N PRO A 93 23.61 -14.03 -35.46
CA PRO A 93 23.75 -12.60 -35.28
C PRO A 93 22.46 -12.02 -34.70
N GLN A 94 22.62 -11.22 -33.66
CA GLN A 94 21.55 -10.53 -32.96
C GLN A 94 21.83 -9.03 -32.99
N THR A 95 20.78 -8.21 -32.93
CA THR A 95 20.90 -6.75 -32.89
C THR A 95 20.02 -6.20 -31.78
N CYS A 96 20.48 -5.13 -31.12
CA CYS A 96 19.71 -4.42 -30.12
C CYS A 96 19.96 -2.91 -30.23
N TYR A 97 18.90 -2.13 -30.11
CA TYR A 97 18.93 -0.68 -30.08
C TYR A 97 18.77 -0.17 -28.65
N LYS A 98 19.72 0.66 -28.22
CA LYS A 98 19.66 1.36 -26.94
C LYS A 98 18.51 2.35 -26.89
N LEU A 99 17.72 2.27 -25.82
CA LEU A 99 16.67 3.23 -25.49
C LEU A 99 17.27 4.44 -24.77
N ASN A 100 16.57 5.57 -24.87
CA ASN A 100 16.84 6.74 -24.07
C ASN A 100 16.70 6.37 -22.58
N PRO A 101 17.72 6.60 -21.73
CA PRO A 101 17.68 6.24 -20.32
C PRO A 101 16.53 6.85 -19.51
N ALA A 102 15.92 7.93 -20.01
CA ALA A 102 14.71 8.51 -19.42
C ALA A 102 13.52 7.52 -19.43
N LEU A 103 13.54 6.47 -20.25
CA LEU A 103 12.51 5.44 -20.36
C LEU A 103 12.73 4.24 -19.43
N TYR A 104 13.74 4.29 -18.55
CA TYR A 104 13.98 3.27 -17.52
C TYR A 104 13.30 3.62 -16.20
N GLY A 105 13.10 2.62 -15.34
CA GLY A 105 12.54 2.80 -13.98
C GLY A 105 11.02 2.65 -13.91
N PHE A 106 10.41 2.21 -15.01
CA PHE A 106 8.97 1.91 -15.12
C PHE A 106 8.69 0.42 -15.24
N GLU A 107 9.72 -0.43 -15.18
CA GLU A 107 9.59 -1.89 -15.23
C GLU A 107 8.85 -2.37 -13.98
N ILE A 108 7.78 -3.15 -14.15
CA ILE A 108 6.98 -3.67 -13.04
C ILE A 108 7.15 -5.17 -12.95
N VAL A 109 7.68 -5.64 -11.83
CA VAL A 109 7.78 -7.07 -11.54
C VAL A 109 6.90 -7.42 -10.34
N VAL A 110 6.04 -8.42 -10.51
CA VAL A 110 5.24 -9.00 -9.43
C VAL A 110 5.94 -10.23 -8.87
N GLY A 111 6.30 -10.20 -7.59
CA GLY A 111 6.97 -11.29 -6.88
C GLY A 111 6.07 -11.99 -5.87
N SER A 112 6.21 -13.31 -5.71
CA SER A 112 5.59 -14.05 -4.60
C SER A 112 6.34 -15.35 -4.29
N SER A 113 6.06 -15.95 -3.13
CA SER A 113 6.55 -17.30 -2.79
C SER A 113 5.66 -18.41 -3.34
N ASN A 114 4.45 -18.09 -3.79
CA ASN A 114 3.44 -19.05 -4.20
C ASN A 114 3.11 -18.89 -5.70
N ASN A 115 3.27 -19.97 -6.48
CA ASN A 115 2.92 -20.00 -7.91
C ASN A 115 1.47 -19.57 -8.18
N GLY A 116 0.53 -19.97 -7.31
CA GLY A 116 -0.87 -19.59 -7.42
C GLY A 116 -1.10 -18.10 -7.21
N ALA A 117 -0.39 -17.46 -6.28
CA ALA A 117 -0.50 -16.01 -6.06
C ALA A 117 0.05 -15.23 -7.26
N VAL A 118 1.18 -15.67 -7.82
CA VAL A 118 1.76 -15.13 -9.06
C VAL A 118 0.74 -15.21 -10.20
N GLU A 119 0.12 -16.37 -10.39
CA GLU A 119 -0.90 -16.58 -11.45
C GLU A 119 -2.16 -15.76 -11.22
N ASN A 120 -2.67 -15.68 -10.00
CA ASN A 120 -3.89 -14.93 -9.70
C ASN A 120 -3.76 -13.46 -10.05
N VAL A 121 -2.67 -12.80 -9.65
CA VAL A 121 -2.47 -11.39 -10.03
C VAL A 121 -2.24 -11.26 -11.54
N THR A 122 -1.39 -12.11 -12.11
CA THR A 122 -0.90 -11.93 -13.47
C THR A 122 -1.90 -12.34 -14.56
N LEU A 123 -2.70 -13.36 -14.31
CA LEU A 123 -3.68 -13.86 -15.27
C LEU A 123 -5.02 -13.14 -15.13
N GLU A 124 -5.29 -12.41 -14.04
CA GLU A 124 -6.53 -11.63 -13.88
C GLU A 124 -6.47 -10.26 -14.54
N LEU A 125 -5.37 -9.52 -14.42
CA LEU A 125 -5.27 -8.15 -14.96
C LEU A 125 -5.65 -8.03 -16.45
N PRO A 126 -5.30 -9.00 -17.34
CA PRO A 126 -5.68 -8.96 -18.75
C PRO A 126 -7.17 -9.18 -19.03
N GLN A 127 -7.93 -9.82 -18.13
CA GLN A 127 -9.27 -10.35 -18.44
C GLN A 127 -10.30 -9.23 -18.68
N LYS A 128 -11.18 -9.41 -19.68
CA LYS A 128 -12.20 -8.41 -20.07
C LYS A 128 -13.14 -8.01 -18.92
N ASP A 129 -13.42 -8.92 -18.00
CA ASP A 129 -14.28 -8.68 -16.83
C ASP A 129 -13.61 -7.85 -15.71
N LYS A 130 -12.34 -7.43 -15.88
CA LYS A 130 -11.63 -6.57 -14.92
C LYS A 130 -11.64 -5.08 -15.27
N ILE A 131 -12.32 -4.71 -16.35
CA ILE A 131 -12.56 -3.31 -16.71
C ILE A 131 -14.05 -3.09 -16.94
N ASP A 132 -14.49 -1.83 -16.92
CA ASP A 132 -15.86 -1.50 -17.29
C ASP A 132 -16.08 -1.69 -18.80
N GLU A 133 -17.20 -2.32 -19.15
CA GLU A 133 -17.54 -2.65 -20.54
C GLU A 133 -17.70 -1.41 -21.44
N SER A 134 -18.04 -0.25 -20.86
CA SER A 134 -18.16 1.02 -21.58
C SER A 134 -16.85 1.48 -22.24
N TRP A 135 -15.71 0.95 -21.80
CA TRP A 135 -14.41 1.25 -22.39
C TRP A 135 -14.06 0.37 -23.58
N LEU A 136 -14.83 -0.68 -23.87
CA LEU A 136 -14.56 -1.57 -25.00
C LEU A 136 -15.30 -1.07 -26.27
N PRO A 137 -14.65 -1.10 -27.45
CA PRO A 137 -13.30 -1.59 -27.74
C PRO A 137 -12.19 -0.53 -27.55
N ASP A 138 -12.53 0.69 -27.16
CA ASP A 138 -11.61 1.84 -27.06
C ASP A 138 -10.35 1.62 -26.21
N ALA A 139 -10.43 0.80 -25.16
CA ALA A 139 -9.36 0.47 -24.24
C ALA A 139 -8.49 -0.72 -24.67
N GLU A 140 -8.84 -1.40 -25.77
CA GLU A 140 -8.13 -2.62 -26.16
C GLU A 140 -6.65 -2.35 -26.48
N TYR A 141 -5.78 -3.17 -25.90
CA TYR A 141 -4.33 -3.05 -26.05
C TYR A 141 -3.69 -4.42 -26.27
N PHE A 142 -3.57 -4.83 -27.54
CA PHE A 142 -3.16 -6.19 -27.91
C PHE A 142 -4.04 -7.26 -27.22
N SER A 143 -5.36 -7.07 -27.25
CA SER A 143 -6.39 -7.92 -26.61
C SER A 143 -6.25 -9.40 -27.00
N GLU A 144 -6.10 -9.69 -28.30
CA GLU A 144 -5.88 -11.05 -28.83
C GLU A 144 -4.65 -11.73 -28.22
N LEU A 145 -3.53 -11.01 -28.09
CA LEU A 145 -2.32 -11.56 -27.46
C LEU A 145 -2.51 -11.77 -25.95
N GLY A 146 -3.24 -10.85 -25.29
CA GLY A 146 -3.63 -11.01 -23.89
C GLY A 146 -4.45 -12.29 -23.68
N GLU A 147 -5.32 -12.64 -24.63
CA GLU A 147 -6.15 -13.84 -24.59
C GLU A 147 -5.31 -15.10 -24.78
N LEU A 148 -4.38 -15.10 -25.75
CA LEU A 148 -3.43 -16.21 -25.95
C LEU A 148 -2.56 -16.45 -24.71
N VAL A 149 -2.04 -15.39 -24.09
CA VAL A 149 -1.16 -15.50 -22.92
C VAL A 149 -1.93 -15.96 -21.68
N SER A 150 -3.12 -15.38 -21.43
CA SER A 150 -3.90 -15.67 -20.23
C SER A 150 -4.80 -16.90 -20.33
N GLY A 151 -5.13 -17.36 -21.54
CA GLY A 151 -6.07 -18.45 -21.81
C GLY A 151 -7.54 -18.08 -21.57
N LYS A 152 -7.87 -16.78 -21.46
CA LYS A 152 -9.21 -16.26 -21.20
C LYS A 152 -9.45 -14.98 -22.01
N PRO A 153 -10.71 -14.61 -22.29
CA PRO A 153 -11.02 -13.35 -22.98
C PRO A 153 -10.35 -12.15 -22.31
N ALA A 154 -9.51 -11.44 -23.05
CA ALA A 154 -8.69 -10.35 -22.51
C ALA A 154 -8.96 -9.00 -23.21
N TRP A 155 -8.86 -7.90 -22.47
CA TRP A 155 -8.93 -6.54 -23.02
C TRP A 155 -7.53 -6.03 -23.40
N ALA A 156 -6.48 -6.52 -22.73
CA ALA A 156 -5.12 -6.09 -23.01
C ALA A 156 -4.04 -7.11 -22.62
N LEU A 157 -2.91 -7.10 -23.33
CA LEU A 157 -1.66 -7.75 -22.91
C LEU A 157 -0.96 -6.89 -21.84
N ILE A 158 -1.57 -6.76 -20.67
CA ILE A 158 -1.04 -5.91 -19.59
C ILE A 158 -0.04 -6.65 -18.68
N SER A 159 -0.11 -7.99 -18.64
CA SER A 159 0.73 -8.81 -17.75
C SER A 159 1.04 -10.22 -18.27
N GLY A 160 2.14 -10.81 -17.80
CA GLY A 160 2.59 -12.15 -18.19
C GLY A 160 3.44 -12.87 -17.13
N ALA A 161 3.28 -14.20 -17.03
CA ALA A 161 3.97 -15.02 -16.02
C ALA A 161 5.22 -15.70 -16.60
N LEU A 162 6.40 -15.42 -16.03
CA LEU A 162 7.67 -15.98 -16.50
C LEU A 162 8.03 -17.28 -15.78
N GLY A 163 8.30 -17.24 -14.47
CA GLY A 163 8.60 -18.43 -13.67
C GLY A 163 9.66 -19.38 -14.25
N SER A 164 9.33 -20.67 -14.34
CA SER A 164 10.20 -21.76 -14.82
C SER A 164 10.61 -21.61 -16.30
N LYS A 165 11.60 -22.39 -16.76
CA LYS A 165 12.02 -22.38 -18.19
C LYS A 165 10.85 -22.68 -19.13
N THR A 166 10.05 -23.70 -18.82
CA THR A 166 8.85 -24.08 -19.58
C THR A 166 7.84 -22.94 -19.67
N ARG A 167 7.57 -22.26 -18.55
CA ARG A 167 6.65 -21.11 -18.52
C ARG A 167 7.17 -19.93 -19.33
N ARG A 168 8.48 -19.63 -19.27
CA ARG A 168 9.11 -18.61 -20.11
C ARG A 168 9.00 -18.93 -21.61
N GLN A 169 9.23 -20.19 -21.99
CA GLN A 169 9.08 -20.63 -23.38
C GLN A 169 7.63 -20.50 -23.85
N ALA A 170 6.67 -20.94 -23.04
CA ALA A 170 5.24 -20.81 -23.34
C ALA A 170 4.79 -19.34 -23.44
N PHE A 171 5.31 -18.46 -22.57
CA PHE A 171 5.05 -17.04 -22.66
C PHE A 171 5.53 -16.48 -24.01
N VAL A 172 6.80 -16.72 -24.36
CA VAL A 172 7.40 -16.27 -25.63
C VAL A 172 6.64 -16.84 -26.83
N SER A 173 6.30 -18.13 -26.82
CA SER A 173 5.56 -18.75 -27.94
C SER A 173 4.21 -18.08 -28.19
N ARG A 174 3.46 -17.80 -27.12
CA ARG A 174 2.13 -17.18 -27.20
C ARG A 174 2.17 -15.71 -27.59
N TYR A 175 2.91 -14.88 -26.85
CA TYR A 175 2.86 -13.43 -27.08
C TYR A 175 3.66 -13.02 -28.32
N PHE A 176 4.79 -13.70 -28.59
CA PHE A 176 5.70 -13.29 -29.66
C PHE A 176 5.33 -13.91 -31.00
N PHE A 177 5.10 -15.22 -31.03
CA PHE A 177 4.81 -15.97 -32.26
C PHE A 177 3.30 -16.17 -32.51
N GLY A 178 2.44 -15.99 -31.50
CA GLY A 178 0.99 -16.17 -31.66
C GLY A 178 0.54 -17.63 -31.55
N GLU A 179 1.40 -18.52 -31.06
CA GLU A 179 1.08 -19.94 -30.95
C GLU A 179 -0.07 -20.16 -29.97
N LYS A 180 -1.14 -20.80 -30.45
CA LYS A 180 -2.23 -21.26 -29.59
C LYS A 180 -1.69 -22.27 -28.58
N PRO A 181 -2.28 -22.35 -27.37
CA PRO A 181 -2.02 -23.48 -26.48
C PRO A 181 -2.29 -24.76 -27.29
N LYS A 182 -1.35 -25.71 -27.31
CA LYS A 182 -1.62 -27.02 -27.92
C LYS A 182 -2.84 -27.60 -27.21
N ASP A 183 -3.96 -27.71 -27.92
CA ASP A 183 -5.16 -28.30 -27.34
C ASP A 183 -4.86 -29.71 -26.87
N ALA A 184 -5.35 -30.02 -25.67
CA ALA A 184 -5.57 -31.38 -25.22
C ALA A 184 -6.69 -32.01 -26.07
N ALA A 185 -6.44 -32.24 -27.36
CA ALA A 185 -7.26 -33.10 -28.20
C ALA A 185 -7.15 -34.52 -27.65
N GLY A 186 -7.97 -34.81 -26.63
CA GLY A 186 -7.99 -36.07 -25.90
C GLY A 186 -8.33 -35.98 -24.41
N LYS A 187 -8.28 -34.80 -23.77
CA LYS A 187 -8.73 -34.63 -22.37
C LYS A 187 -9.44 -33.30 -22.18
N SER A 188 -10.78 -33.36 -22.12
CA SER A 188 -11.66 -32.32 -21.59
C SER A 188 -11.00 -31.57 -20.45
N ALA A 189 -10.93 -30.23 -20.59
CA ALA A 189 -10.53 -29.21 -19.62
C ALA A 189 -10.31 -29.74 -18.20
N ALA A 190 -9.13 -30.35 -17.99
CA ALA A 190 -8.60 -30.55 -16.68
C ALA A 190 -7.88 -29.25 -16.33
N ARG A 191 -8.37 -28.54 -15.30
CA ARG A 191 -7.46 -27.75 -14.46
C ARG A 191 -6.23 -28.63 -14.21
N PRO A 192 -5.00 -28.13 -14.30
CA PRO A 192 -3.87 -28.92 -13.82
C PRO A 192 -4.23 -29.31 -12.39
N ALA A 193 -4.46 -30.61 -12.18
CA ALA A 193 -4.57 -31.17 -10.86
C ALA A 193 -3.33 -30.69 -10.13
N ALA A 194 -3.50 -30.16 -8.92
CA ALA A 194 -2.41 -29.65 -8.11
C ALA A 194 -1.24 -30.62 -8.18
N GLU A 195 -0.21 -30.27 -8.95
CA GLU A 195 1.07 -30.94 -8.88
C GLU A 195 1.51 -30.78 -7.43
N ASN A 196 1.77 -31.93 -6.81
CA ASN A 196 2.21 -32.02 -5.44
C ASN A 196 3.61 -31.39 -5.38
N ASP A 197 3.71 -30.12 -5.02
CA ASP A 197 4.97 -29.46 -4.66
C ASP A 197 5.43 -29.93 -3.25
N ASP A 198 5.68 -31.24 -3.09
CA ASP A 198 6.29 -31.80 -1.88
C ASP A 198 7.45 -32.79 -2.20
N GLU A 199 8.04 -32.75 -3.42
CA GLU A 199 9.27 -33.48 -3.74
C GLU A 199 10.40 -32.52 -4.15
N LEU A 200 11.04 -31.92 -3.15
CA LEU A 200 12.44 -31.49 -3.22
C LEU A 200 13.25 -32.48 -2.38
N GLU A 201 13.69 -33.58 -2.99
CA GLU A 201 14.82 -34.35 -2.50
C GLU A 201 15.47 -35.10 -3.68
N ASN A 202 16.81 -34.96 -3.76
CA ASN A 202 17.76 -35.59 -4.67
C ASN A 202 18.04 -34.86 -6.00
N ALA A 203 19.13 -34.10 -5.97
CA ALA A 203 20.00 -33.94 -7.13
C ALA A 203 20.80 -35.23 -7.32
N ASP A 204 20.81 -35.79 -8.53
CA ASP A 204 22.02 -36.19 -9.27
C ASP A 204 21.66 -36.91 -10.59
N ASP A 205 22.44 -36.61 -11.64
CA ASP A 205 22.63 -37.31 -12.92
C ASP A 205 21.42 -37.51 -13.85
N ALA A 206 21.55 -37.75 -15.16
CA ALA A 206 22.42 -37.35 -16.25
C ALA A 206 21.75 -37.95 -17.52
N LEU A 207 21.77 -37.23 -18.65
CA LEU A 207 21.74 -37.69 -20.06
C LEU A 207 20.94 -38.96 -20.45
N ILE A 208 20.09 -38.84 -21.48
CA ILE A 208 20.21 -39.47 -22.82
C ILE A 208 19.02 -39.04 -23.71
N ASP A 209 19.35 -38.46 -24.87
CA ASP A 209 18.48 -38.27 -26.04
C ASP A 209 18.25 -39.63 -26.74
N GLU A 210 17.05 -39.88 -27.27
CA GLU A 210 16.85 -40.47 -28.61
C GLU A 210 15.47 -40.08 -29.18
N PRO A 211 15.32 -39.99 -30.52
CA PRO A 211 14.19 -39.33 -31.17
C PRO A 211 13.11 -40.34 -31.61
N GLU A 212 11.84 -40.07 -31.30
CA GLU A 212 10.72 -40.84 -31.87
C GLU A 212 10.18 -40.20 -33.15
N ALA A 213 9.90 -41.08 -34.11
CA ALA A 213 9.57 -40.83 -35.49
C ALA A 213 8.20 -40.13 -35.68
N LEU A 214 8.13 -39.31 -36.72
CA LEU A 214 6.92 -38.64 -37.20
C LEU A 214 6.07 -39.64 -37.99
N ASP A 215 4.86 -39.93 -37.51
CA ASP A 215 3.79 -40.52 -38.33
C ASP A 215 2.98 -39.38 -38.96
N GLU A 216 2.99 -39.34 -40.30
CA GLU A 216 2.16 -38.49 -41.13
C GLU A 216 0.71 -38.99 -41.11
N ALA A 217 -0.21 -38.22 -40.53
CA ALA A 217 -1.63 -38.40 -40.72
C ALA A 217 -2.21 -37.15 -41.41
N ASP A 218 -2.47 -37.34 -42.70
CA ASP A 218 -3.10 -36.41 -43.63
C ASP A 218 -4.57 -36.17 -43.21
N GLY A 219 -4.94 -34.90 -42.98
CA GLY A 219 -6.23 -34.53 -42.42
C GLY A 219 -6.63 -33.09 -42.72
N SER A 220 -7.24 -32.91 -43.90
CA SER A 220 -8.05 -31.77 -44.39
C SER A 220 -7.97 -30.44 -43.63
N ALA A 221 -7.28 -29.47 -44.24
CA ALA A 221 -7.27 -28.07 -43.85
C ALA A 221 -8.68 -27.45 -43.91
N ALA A 222 -9.28 -27.25 -42.74
CA ALA A 222 -10.14 -26.09 -42.53
C ALA A 222 -9.20 -24.88 -42.37
N GLU A 223 -9.45 -23.81 -43.11
CA GLU A 223 -8.72 -22.54 -42.98
C GLU A 223 -8.98 -21.96 -41.58
N GLU A 224 -8.17 -22.38 -40.60
CA GLU A 224 -8.13 -21.76 -39.27
C GLU A 224 -7.47 -20.38 -39.40
N GLU A 225 -8.17 -19.32 -38.99
CA GLU A 225 -7.57 -18.00 -38.83
C GLU A 225 -6.33 -18.11 -37.92
N GLU A 226 -5.17 -17.88 -38.53
CA GLU A 226 -3.87 -17.96 -37.88
C GLU A 226 -3.76 -16.83 -36.84
N CYS A 227 -3.73 -17.17 -35.55
CA CYS A 227 -3.60 -16.19 -34.47
C CYS A 227 -2.27 -15.45 -34.60
N ARG A 228 -2.32 -14.12 -34.70
CA ARG A 228 -1.15 -13.29 -35.04
C ARG A 228 -0.36 -12.91 -33.79
N GLY A 229 0.93 -13.28 -33.74
CA GLY A 229 1.87 -12.84 -32.70
C GLY A 229 2.29 -11.36 -32.82
N ILE A 230 2.87 -10.77 -31.77
CA ILE A 230 3.39 -9.38 -31.83
C ILE A 230 4.46 -9.20 -32.90
N MET A 231 5.22 -10.28 -33.22
CA MET A 231 6.27 -10.25 -34.23
C MET A 231 5.69 -10.01 -35.62
N GLN A 232 4.59 -10.69 -35.96
CA GLN A 232 3.86 -10.51 -37.20
C GLN A 232 3.27 -9.10 -37.27
N TRP A 233 2.62 -8.64 -36.20
CA TRP A 233 2.08 -7.27 -36.13
C TRP A 233 3.18 -6.21 -36.35
N LEU A 234 4.37 -6.37 -35.73
CA LEU A 234 5.50 -5.46 -35.95
C LEU A 234 6.04 -5.53 -37.38
N ASN A 235 6.05 -6.70 -38.03
CA ASN A 235 6.46 -6.83 -39.43
C ASN A 235 5.49 -6.08 -40.36
N GLU A 236 4.18 -6.22 -40.15
CA GLU A 236 3.17 -5.48 -40.89
C GLU A 236 3.39 -3.97 -40.73
N GLN A 237 3.57 -3.48 -39.49
CA GLN A 237 3.83 -2.06 -39.24
C GLN A 237 5.15 -1.57 -39.84
N ALA A 238 6.18 -2.41 -39.87
CA ALA A 238 7.48 -2.10 -40.48
C ALA A 238 7.42 -2.02 -42.02
N ASN A 239 6.45 -2.68 -42.65
CA ASN A 239 6.21 -2.68 -44.09
C ASN A 239 5.31 -1.51 -44.55
N VAL A 240 4.60 -0.85 -43.63
CA VAL A 240 3.84 0.36 -43.96
C VAL A 240 4.80 1.51 -44.26
N THR A 241 4.85 1.92 -45.53
CA THR A 241 5.63 3.09 -45.98
C THR A 241 5.00 4.37 -45.45
N ARG A 242 5.74 5.11 -44.62
CA ARG A 242 5.33 6.42 -44.08
C ARG A 242 6.43 7.44 -44.34
N THR A 243 6.08 8.62 -44.84
CA THR A 243 7.04 9.73 -44.96
C THR A 243 7.46 10.23 -43.58
N SER A 244 8.60 10.92 -43.48
CA SER A 244 9.08 11.51 -42.22
C SER A 244 8.05 12.49 -41.62
N GLU A 245 7.32 13.20 -42.47
CA GLU A 245 6.25 14.12 -42.07
C GLU A 245 5.03 13.38 -41.52
N GLN A 246 4.56 12.34 -42.21
CA GLN A 246 3.46 11.50 -41.73
C GLN A 246 3.77 10.86 -40.38
N ARG A 247 5.00 10.35 -40.19
CA ARG A 247 5.46 9.80 -38.91
C ARG A 247 5.42 10.85 -37.79
N LEU A 248 5.88 12.06 -38.08
CA LEU A 248 5.85 13.18 -37.14
C LEU A 248 4.40 13.56 -36.78
N GLN A 249 3.51 13.63 -37.77
CA GLN A 249 2.11 13.99 -37.57
C GLN A 249 1.37 12.95 -36.71
N ILE A 250 1.54 11.65 -37.00
CA ILE A 250 0.95 10.56 -36.20
C ILE A 250 1.44 10.64 -34.75
N TRP A 251 2.74 10.87 -34.55
CA TRP A 251 3.31 11.03 -33.21
C TRP A 251 2.73 12.23 -32.47
N GLN A 252 2.73 13.39 -33.10
CA GLN A 252 2.21 14.63 -32.52
C GLN A 252 0.72 14.53 -32.20
N GLN A 253 -0.07 13.86 -33.04
CA GLN A 253 -1.48 13.60 -32.76
C GLN A 253 -1.67 12.72 -31.53
N ALA A 254 -0.96 11.58 -31.44
CA ALA A 254 -1.04 10.71 -30.27
C ALA A 254 -0.62 11.42 -28.97
N VAL A 255 0.42 12.27 -29.04
CA VAL A 255 0.85 13.11 -27.90
C VAL A 255 -0.19 14.19 -27.57
N ALA A 256 -0.84 14.78 -28.57
CA ALA A 256 -1.90 15.77 -28.36
C ALA A 256 -3.14 15.16 -27.70
N ASP A 257 -3.57 13.97 -28.14
CA ASP A 257 -4.71 13.23 -27.57
C ASP A 257 -4.45 12.86 -26.12
N TYR A 258 -3.26 12.32 -25.82
CA TYR A 258 -2.83 12.02 -24.45
C TYR A 258 -2.84 13.28 -23.55
N ASN A 259 -2.24 14.38 -24.02
CA ASN A 259 -2.20 15.63 -23.26
C ASN A 259 -3.58 16.30 -23.13
N ALA A 260 -4.48 16.10 -24.08
CA ALA A 260 -5.87 16.56 -23.99
C ALA A 260 -6.61 15.82 -22.87
N ALA A 261 -6.55 14.49 -22.84
CA ALA A 261 -7.12 13.68 -21.76
C ALA A 261 -6.56 14.09 -20.39
N ARG A 262 -5.24 14.33 -20.31
CA ARG A 262 -4.58 14.74 -19.07
C ARG A 262 -5.04 16.11 -18.58
N ARG A 263 -5.15 17.09 -19.48
CA ARG A 263 -5.70 18.43 -19.15
C ARG A 263 -7.16 18.34 -18.71
N GLN A 264 -7.97 17.52 -19.36
CA GLN A 264 -9.37 17.31 -18.97
C GLN A 264 -9.49 16.73 -17.55
N ALA A 265 -8.71 15.69 -17.24
CA ALA A 265 -8.69 15.10 -15.90
C ALA A 265 -8.22 16.10 -14.82
N GLN A 266 -7.25 16.96 -15.15
CA GLN A 266 -6.78 18.03 -14.26
C GLN A 266 -7.84 19.12 -14.05
N GLN A 267 -8.55 19.51 -15.11
CA GLN A 267 -9.61 20.53 -15.05
C GLN A 267 -10.79 20.05 -14.18
N ILE A 268 -11.25 18.81 -14.39
CA ILE A 268 -12.34 18.23 -13.58
C ILE A 268 -11.89 18.06 -12.12
N GLY A 269 -10.65 17.63 -11.90
CA GLY A 269 -10.05 17.45 -10.57
C GLY A 269 -9.49 18.71 -9.90
N ALA A 270 -9.67 19.89 -10.50
CA ALA A 270 -9.00 21.11 -10.04
C ALA A 270 -9.36 21.47 -8.59
N GLY A 271 -10.61 21.25 -8.20
CA GLY A 271 -11.07 21.42 -6.82
C GLY A 271 -10.29 20.53 -5.85
N ALA A 272 -10.16 19.24 -6.13
CA ALA A 272 -9.40 18.31 -5.29
C ALA A 272 -7.90 18.68 -5.20
N ALA A 273 -7.31 19.20 -6.28
CA ALA A 273 -5.93 19.67 -6.28
C ALA A 273 -5.74 20.95 -5.43
N GLN A 274 -6.68 21.90 -5.53
CA GLN A 274 -6.68 23.12 -4.73
C GLN A 274 -6.73 22.82 -3.23
N MET A 275 -7.42 21.75 -2.84
CA MET A 275 -7.50 21.33 -1.44
C MET A 275 -6.15 20.95 -0.83
N ALA A 276 -5.24 20.37 -1.61
CA ALA A 276 -3.90 20.05 -1.12
C ALA A 276 -3.09 21.32 -0.75
N GLU A 277 -3.33 22.43 -1.45
CA GLU A 277 -2.72 23.73 -1.16
C GLU A 277 -3.40 24.40 0.04
N ILE A 278 -4.73 24.41 0.07
CA ILE A 278 -5.49 24.95 1.20
C ILE A 278 -5.12 24.21 2.49
N LEU A 279 -5.05 22.88 2.47
CA LEU A 279 -4.65 22.08 3.63
C LEU A 279 -3.27 22.45 4.15
N ARG A 280 -2.26 22.56 3.26
CA ARG A 280 -0.91 22.99 3.65
C ARG A 280 -0.91 24.38 4.26
N SER A 281 -1.59 25.32 3.61
CA SER A 281 -1.74 26.70 4.10
C SER A 281 -2.43 26.74 5.46
N LEU A 282 -3.46 25.93 5.67
CA LEU A 282 -4.25 25.88 6.90
C LEU A 282 -3.45 25.27 8.06
N ILE A 283 -2.72 24.16 7.83
CA ILE A 283 -1.81 23.58 8.82
C ILE A 283 -0.74 24.59 9.23
N GLN A 284 -0.10 25.25 8.27
CA GLN A 284 0.92 26.26 8.54
C GLN A 284 0.36 27.45 9.31
N THR A 285 -0.83 27.94 8.94
CA THR A 285 -1.49 29.07 9.61
C THR A 285 -1.88 28.70 11.05
N ARG A 286 -2.41 27.48 11.29
CA ARG A 286 -2.70 26.97 12.64
C ARG A 286 -1.46 26.87 13.51
N GLN A 287 -0.36 26.37 12.94
CA GLN A 287 0.92 26.30 13.65
C GLN A 287 1.43 27.69 14.02
N GLN A 288 1.43 28.63 13.07
CA GLN A 288 1.82 30.02 13.31
C GLN A 288 0.94 30.69 14.38
N ALA A 289 -0.38 30.48 14.35
CA ALA A 289 -1.29 31.00 15.38
C ALA A 289 -0.96 30.43 16.76
N THR A 290 -0.59 29.15 16.84
CA THR A 290 -0.20 28.49 18.10
C THR A 290 1.10 29.07 18.63
N GLU A 291 2.12 29.23 17.79
CA GLU A 291 3.41 29.83 18.14
C GLU A 291 3.25 31.29 18.57
N GLN A 292 2.48 32.09 17.83
CA GLN A 292 2.18 33.49 18.16
C GLN A 292 1.37 33.62 19.46
N SER A 293 0.43 32.71 19.71
CA SER A 293 -0.33 32.69 20.96
C SER A 293 0.55 32.36 22.16
N ALA A 294 1.52 31.44 22.01
CA ALA A 294 2.49 31.14 23.05
C ALA A 294 3.45 32.32 23.30
N ALA A 295 3.91 32.98 22.23
CA ALA A 295 4.77 34.16 22.33
C ALA A 295 4.05 35.34 23.00
N LEU A 296 2.77 35.58 22.66
CA LEU A 296 1.96 36.61 23.29
C LEU A 296 1.84 36.37 24.80
N LYS A 297 1.53 35.13 25.20
CA LYS A 297 1.47 34.75 26.62
C LYS A 297 2.79 34.99 27.35
N ALA A 298 3.92 34.62 26.75
CA ALA A 298 5.24 34.87 27.35
C ALA A 298 5.55 36.37 27.51
N LEU A 299 5.11 37.21 26.56
CA LEU A 299 5.25 38.66 26.67
C LEU A 299 4.36 39.25 27.77
N GLU A 300 3.11 38.76 27.89
CA GLU A 300 2.16 39.14 28.95
C GLU A 300 2.67 38.75 30.33
N ASP A 301 3.21 37.54 30.49
CA ASP A 301 3.87 37.08 31.72
C ASP A 301 5.07 37.99 32.07
N GLY A 302 5.92 38.31 31.09
CA GLY A 302 7.04 39.25 31.29
C GLY A 302 6.60 40.68 31.63
N MET A 303 5.44 41.12 31.14
CA MET A 303 4.85 42.42 31.51
C MET A 303 4.37 42.42 32.97
N ALA A 304 3.82 41.30 33.44
CA ALA A 304 3.45 41.13 34.84
C ALA A 304 4.69 41.17 35.75
N ASP A 305 5.78 40.52 35.35
CA ASP A 305 7.06 40.56 36.07
C ASP A 305 7.64 41.97 36.15
N LEU A 306 7.66 42.72 35.04
CA LEU A 306 8.10 44.12 35.02
C LEU A 306 7.21 45.00 35.92
N GLY A 307 5.90 44.73 35.96
CA GLY A 307 4.96 45.39 36.86
C GLY A 307 5.29 45.12 38.34
N ALA A 308 5.61 43.87 38.68
CA ALA A 308 6.03 43.49 40.04
C ALA A 308 7.37 44.15 40.43
N GLN A 309 8.34 44.18 39.50
CA GLN A 309 9.63 44.86 39.70
C GLN A 309 9.46 46.37 39.93
N LEU A 310 8.60 47.04 39.15
CA LEU A 310 8.29 48.45 39.34
C LEU A 310 7.69 48.72 40.73
N ALA A 311 6.74 47.91 41.18
CA ALA A 311 6.15 48.04 42.52
C ALA A 311 7.18 47.83 43.64
N GLN A 312 8.13 46.91 43.46
CA GLN A 312 9.24 46.70 44.40
C GLN A 312 10.24 47.86 44.40
N LEU A 313 10.62 48.39 43.24
CA LEU A 313 11.53 49.53 43.15
C LEU A 313 10.91 50.80 43.73
N ASP A 314 9.62 51.03 43.50
CA ASP A 314 8.90 52.18 44.05
C ASP A 314 8.88 52.14 45.59
N SER A 315 8.49 51.00 46.17
CA SER A 315 8.40 50.82 47.62
C SER A 315 9.74 50.76 48.34
N ASN A 316 10.73 50.03 47.79
CA ASN A 316 11.98 49.75 48.50
C ASN A 316 13.10 50.73 48.20
N VAL A 317 13.06 51.44 47.07
CA VAL A 317 14.18 52.27 46.61
C VAL A 317 13.76 53.74 46.48
N TRP A 318 12.69 54.02 45.73
CA TRP A 318 12.30 55.38 45.43
C TRP A 318 11.66 56.11 46.63
N GLN A 319 10.65 55.51 47.28
CA GLN A 319 10.01 56.12 48.43
C GLN A 319 10.99 56.45 49.58
N PRO A 320 11.91 55.53 49.98
CA PRO A 320 12.92 55.85 50.99
C PRO A 320 13.90 56.94 50.54
N ALA A 321 14.41 56.89 49.31
CA ALA A 321 15.34 57.90 48.79
C ALA A 321 14.68 59.29 48.70
N HIS A 322 13.40 59.35 48.32
CA HIS A 322 12.62 60.58 48.29
C HIS A 322 12.41 61.15 49.70
N HIS A 323 12.04 60.31 50.67
CA HIS A 323 11.88 60.71 52.07
C HIS A 323 13.20 61.22 52.66
N GLU A 324 14.32 60.55 52.39
CA GLU A 324 15.64 60.96 52.89
C GLU A 324 16.09 62.30 52.28
N LEU A 325 15.83 62.51 50.98
CA LEU A 325 16.08 63.79 50.33
C LEU A 325 15.24 64.91 50.94
N GLN A 326 13.94 64.69 51.16
CA GLN A 326 13.06 65.65 51.82
C GLN A 326 13.51 65.97 53.25
N ALA A 327 13.89 64.95 54.03
CA ALA A 327 14.40 65.15 55.38
C ALA A 327 15.71 65.96 55.39
N CYS A 328 16.61 65.71 54.43
CA CYS A 328 17.85 66.48 54.28
C CYS A 328 17.56 67.93 53.87
N LEU A 329 16.61 68.17 52.96
CA LEU A 329 16.18 69.51 52.56
C LEU A 329 15.60 70.29 53.75
N GLN A 330 14.69 69.68 54.51
CA GLN A 330 14.12 70.30 55.71
C GLN A 330 15.19 70.62 56.76
N ALA A 331 16.14 69.71 57.00
CA ALA A 331 17.25 69.95 57.91
C ALA A 331 18.14 71.12 57.45
N LEU A 332 18.35 71.26 56.13
CA LEU A 332 19.11 72.35 55.55
C LEU A 332 18.37 73.69 55.68
N GLU A 333 17.06 73.73 55.42
CA GLU A 333 16.20 74.91 55.61
C GLU A 333 16.13 75.35 57.07
N GLN A 334 15.94 74.40 58.00
CA GLN A 334 15.95 74.67 59.45
C GLN A 334 17.32 75.20 59.91
N HIS A 335 18.41 74.67 59.37
CA HIS A 335 19.76 75.16 59.69
C HIS A 335 20.01 76.58 59.15
N LEU A 336 19.55 76.88 57.92
CA LEU A 336 19.66 78.21 57.30
C LEU A 336 18.81 79.26 58.03
N THR A 337 17.61 78.89 58.48
CA THR A 337 16.72 79.76 59.27
C THR A 337 17.23 79.98 60.70
N ALA A 338 17.92 78.99 61.29
CA ALA A 338 18.55 79.08 62.60
C ALA A 338 19.91 79.83 62.61
N LYS A 339 20.22 80.61 61.57
CA LYS A 339 21.47 81.36 61.45
C LYS A 339 21.61 82.37 62.60
N PRO A 340 22.66 82.28 63.44
CA PRO A 340 22.79 83.16 64.60
C PRO A 340 23.02 84.62 64.17
N GLY A 341 22.21 85.53 64.70
CA GLY A 341 22.36 86.96 64.50
C GLY A 341 23.59 87.54 65.21
N PHE A 342 23.92 88.80 64.90
CA PHE A 342 25.13 89.49 65.37
C PHE A 342 25.34 89.42 66.89
N TRP A 343 24.31 89.69 67.69
CA TRP A 343 24.38 89.70 69.16
C TRP A 343 24.59 88.30 69.78
N THR A 344 23.94 87.27 69.24
CA THR A 344 24.14 85.85 69.63
C THR A 344 25.56 85.34 69.36
N ASN A 345 26.21 85.80 68.29
CA ASN A 345 27.61 85.50 68.01
C ASN A 345 28.57 86.22 68.95
N PHE A 346 28.26 87.46 69.31
CA PHE A 346 29.08 88.26 70.21
C PHE A 346 29.11 87.67 71.64
N PHE A 347 27.95 87.35 72.23
CA PHE A 347 27.86 86.76 73.58
C PHE A 347 28.40 85.33 73.70
N SER A 348 28.52 84.61 72.59
CA SER A 348 29.11 83.25 72.56
C SER A 348 30.61 83.24 72.22
N LEU A 349 31.29 84.39 72.21
CA LEU A 349 32.69 84.54 71.76
C LEU A 349 32.92 83.94 70.36
N TRP A 350 31.98 84.19 69.44
CA TRP A 350 31.94 83.67 68.08
C TRP A 350 31.93 82.13 67.97
N ARG A 351 31.69 81.40 69.08
CA ARG A 351 31.60 79.93 69.07
C ARG A 351 30.32 79.45 68.39
N ALA A 352 29.19 80.13 68.59
CA ALA A 352 27.92 79.73 67.97
C ALA A 352 27.98 79.83 66.44
N GLY A 353 28.57 80.90 65.90
CA GLY A 353 28.76 81.10 64.46
C GLY A 353 29.78 80.15 63.84
N ARG A 354 30.86 79.82 64.55
CA ARG A 354 31.81 78.78 64.12
C ARG A 354 31.20 77.38 64.13
N ALA A 355 30.42 77.03 65.15
CA ALA A 355 29.71 75.76 65.22
C ALA A 355 28.64 75.64 64.12
N TRP A 356 27.90 76.70 63.86
CA TRP A 356 26.95 76.77 62.73
C TRP A 356 27.67 76.62 61.37
N ALA A 357 28.75 77.38 61.15
CA ALA A 357 29.54 77.32 59.92
C ALA A 357 30.24 75.97 59.70
N ALA A 358 30.57 75.23 60.76
CA ALA A 358 31.12 73.88 60.68
C ALA A 358 30.06 72.81 60.33
N LEU A 359 28.80 73.03 60.70
CA LEU A 359 27.67 72.13 60.41
C LEU A 359 27.13 72.29 58.97
N GLN A 360 27.19 73.49 58.41
CA GLN A 360 26.76 73.79 57.04
C GLN A 360 27.36 72.84 55.97
N PRO A 361 28.70 72.62 55.90
CA PRO A 361 29.28 71.73 54.89
C PRO A 361 28.83 70.28 55.08
N LEU A 362 28.70 69.78 56.32
CA LEU A 362 28.23 68.41 56.60
C LEU A 362 26.79 68.17 56.12
N LEU A 363 25.89 69.11 56.40
CA LEU A 363 24.49 69.05 55.94
C LEU A 363 24.41 69.14 54.40
N SER A 364 25.22 70.00 53.78
CA SER A 364 25.28 70.12 52.32
C SER A 364 25.84 68.86 51.64
N SER A 365 26.85 68.20 52.22
CA SER A 365 27.37 66.93 51.72
C SER A 365 26.35 65.80 51.87
N ARG A 366 25.62 65.75 53.00
CA ARG A 366 24.55 64.78 53.21
C ARG A 366 23.40 64.98 52.22
N HIS A 367 23.00 66.22 51.98
CA HIS A 367 22.02 66.55 50.93
C HIS A 367 22.50 66.13 49.54
N ALA A 368 23.75 66.43 49.17
CA ALA A 368 24.31 66.04 47.88
C ALA A 368 24.33 64.51 47.69
N LEU A 369 24.67 63.75 48.75
CA LEU A 369 24.58 62.28 48.76
C LEU A 369 23.14 61.80 48.57
N ALA A 370 22.19 62.32 49.35
CA ALA A 370 20.77 61.97 49.23
C ALA A 370 20.20 62.31 47.84
N GLN A 371 20.58 63.46 47.28
CA GLN A 371 20.19 63.89 45.93
C GLN A 371 20.74 62.92 44.87
N SER A 372 22.01 62.53 44.97
CA SER A 372 22.61 61.54 44.06
C SER A 372 21.96 60.16 44.17
N GLY A 373 21.53 59.77 45.37
CA GLY A 373 20.78 58.53 45.62
C GLY A 373 19.40 58.56 44.98
N PHE A 374 18.67 59.67 45.16
CA PHE A 374 17.37 59.90 44.51
C PHE A 374 17.47 59.90 42.98
N GLU A 375 18.45 60.59 42.40
CA GLU A 375 18.66 60.59 40.95
C GLU A 375 19.03 59.21 40.39
N ARG A 376 19.69 58.35 41.17
CA ARG A 376 19.95 56.97 40.79
C ARG A 376 18.66 56.13 40.82
N ALA A 377 17.89 56.22 41.90
CA ALA A 377 16.60 55.55 42.04
C ALA A 377 15.62 55.94 40.92
N LYS A 378 15.57 57.25 40.59
CA LYS A 378 14.76 57.77 39.49
C LYS A 378 15.16 57.17 38.15
N ARG A 379 16.46 57.14 37.81
CA ARG A 379 16.95 56.54 36.56
C ARG A 379 16.62 55.05 36.45
N GLU A 380 16.64 54.34 37.56
CA GLU A 380 16.32 52.91 37.61
C GLU A 380 14.83 52.65 37.38
N ILE A 381 13.94 53.45 37.99
CA ILE A 381 12.51 53.44 37.67
C ILE A 381 12.26 53.81 36.20
N ASP A 382 12.84 54.91 35.72
CA ASP A 382 12.65 55.38 34.34
C ASP A 382 13.06 54.30 33.32
N ARG A 383 14.12 53.53 33.62
CA ARG A 383 14.56 52.39 32.81
C ARG A 383 13.50 51.30 32.76
N VAL A 384 12.98 50.83 33.89
CA VAL A 384 11.98 49.75 33.91
C VAL A 384 10.65 50.20 33.30
N VAL A 385 10.28 51.49 33.47
CA VAL A 385 9.13 52.08 32.77
C VAL A 385 9.31 52.05 31.25
N ALA A 386 10.50 52.42 30.75
CA ALA A 386 10.80 52.35 29.31
C ALA A 386 10.79 50.91 28.79
N GLU A 387 11.37 49.95 29.53
CA GLU A 387 11.32 48.53 29.19
C GLU A 387 9.87 48.02 29.13
N ARG A 388 9.02 48.41 30.08
CA ARG A 388 7.57 48.09 30.08
C ARG A 388 6.84 48.67 28.87
N GLN A 389 7.11 49.92 28.48
CA GLN A 389 6.50 50.52 27.29
C GLN A 389 6.88 49.77 26.00
N VAL A 390 8.14 49.36 25.88
CA VAL A 390 8.60 48.55 24.74
C VAL A 390 7.91 47.17 24.74
N GLN A 391 7.78 46.54 25.92
CA GLN A 391 7.07 45.27 26.08
C GLN A 391 5.59 45.41 25.66
N GLU A 392 4.90 46.46 26.08
CA GLU A 392 3.51 46.75 25.73
C GLU A 392 3.32 46.94 24.22
N GLN A 393 4.22 47.67 23.57
CA GLN A 393 4.22 47.81 22.10
C GLN A 393 4.38 46.44 21.40
N ARG A 394 5.24 45.57 21.93
CA ARG A 394 5.44 44.20 21.39
C ARG A 394 4.20 43.32 21.58
N ILE A 395 3.55 43.40 22.74
CA ILE A 395 2.27 42.71 23.03
C ILE A 395 1.22 43.13 22.00
N ASN A 396 1.01 44.44 21.82
CA ASN A 396 0.03 44.96 20.87
C ASN A 396 0.33 44.53 19.42
N ALA A 397 1.60 44.59 19.00
CA ALA A 397 2.01 44.14 17.67
C ALA A 397 1.79 42.63 17.46
N THR A 398 2.10 41.82 18.47
CA THR A 398 1.94 40.35 18.40
C THR A 398 0.45 39.97 18.45
N ALA A 399 -0.36 40.65 19.26
CA ALA A 399 -1.81 40.47 19.33
C ALA A 399 -2.48 40.80 17.99
N ASN A 400 -2.13 41.92 17.36
CA ASN A 400 -2.64 42.29 16.03
C ASN A 400 -2.24 41.26 14.96
N THR A 401 -0.99 40.79 14.99
CA THR A 401 -0.52 39.76 14.05
C THR A 401 -1.27 38.44 14.27
N LEU A 402 -1.47 38.02 15.52
CA LEU A 402 -2.23 36.82 15.86
C LEU A 402 -3.69 36.93 15.41
N GLN A 403 -4.31 38.10 15.55
CA GLN A 403 -5.67 38.34 15.06
C GLN A 403 -5.74 38.18 13.53
N GLN A 404 -4.83 38.79 12.77
CA GLN A 404 -4.77 38.64 11.31
C GLN A 404 -4.55 37.18 10.90
N THR A 405 -3.68 36.44 11.61
CA THR A 405 -3.48 35.01 11.39
C THR A 405 -4.76 34.22 11.62
N ARG A 406 -5.51 34.50 12.69
CA ARG A 406 -6.79 33.85 13.00
C ARG A 406 -7.89 34.19 11.99
N GLU A 407 -7.96 35.44 11.52
CA GLU A 407 -8.89 35.85 10.46
C GLU A 407 -8.59 35.10 9.15
N ARG A 408 -7.31 34.98 8.80
CA ARG A 408 -6.85 34.17 7.66
C ARG A 408 -7.21 32.69 7.83
N GLU A 409 -7.00 32.12 9.02
CA GLU A 409 -7.42 30.75 9.33
C GLU A 409 -8.93 30.56 9.13
N GLY A 410 -9.75 31.49 9.63
CA GLY A 410 -11.20 31.45 9.46
C GLY A 410 -11.62 31.49 7.99
N CYS A 411 -11.02 32.38 7.20
CA CYS A 411 -11.28 32.48 5.76
C CYS A 411 -10.88 31.19 5.01
N LEU A 412 -9.69 30.64 5.30
CA LEU A 412 -9.23 29.37 4.72
C LEU A 412 -10.14 28.22 5.14
N THR A 413 -10.60 28.17 6.38
CA THR A 413 -11.50 27.14 6.89
C THR A 413 -12.84 27.16 6.15
N VAL A 414 -13.45 28.34 5.95
CA VAL A 414 -14.70 28.47 5.19
C VAL A 414 -14.54 28.02 3.74
N GLN A 415 -13.46 28.42 3.07
CA GLN A 415 -13.14 27.98 1.71
C GLN A 415 -12.96 26.46 1.65
N ALA A 416 -12.22 25.89 2.61
CA ALA A 416 -11.95 24.46 2.72
C ALA A 416 -13.24 23.66 2.93
N THR A 417 -14.13 24.11 3.83
CA THR A 417 -15.43 23.47 4.10
C THR A 417 -16.32 23.47 2.87
N THR A 418 -16.42 24.61 2.17
CA THR A 418 -17.28 24.74 0.98
C THR A 418 -16.84 23.77 -0.11
N LEU A 419 -15.53 23.71 -0.36
CA LEU A 419 -14.96 22.83 -1.38
C LEU A 419 -15.08 21.36 -0.97
N ALA A 420 -14.82 21.02 0.30
CA ALA A 420 -15.00 19.67 0.83
C ALA A 420 -16.44 19.15 0.70
N GLN A 421 -17.44 19.99 0.98
CA GLN A 421 -18.85 19.67 0.79
C GLN A 421 -19.17 19.43 -0.69
N SER A 422 -18.66 20.28 -1.58
CA SER A 422 -18.87 20.12 -3.03
C SER A 422 -18.29 18.81 -3.59
N CYS A 423 -17.18 18.34 -3.01
CA CYS A 423 -16.52 17.08 -3.37
C CYS A 423 -16.95 15.90 -2.47
N LYS A 424 -17.96 16.08 -1.60
CA LYS A 424 -18.46 15.10 -0.62
C LYS A 424 -17.35 14.44 0.22
N ALA A 425 -16.32 15.21 0.58
CA ALA A 425 -15.15 14.74 1.31
C ALA A 425 -15.39 14.75 2.83
N GLN A 426 -16.22 13.83 3.33
CA GLN A 426 -16.62 13.77 4.75
C GLN A 426 -15.42 13.65 5.71
N HIS A 427 -14.43 12.83 5.34
CA HIS A 427 -13.19 12.67 6.10
C HIS A 427 -12.45 13.99 6.37
N PHE A 428 -12.56 14.94 5.43
CA PHE A 428 -11.92 16.24 5.52
C PHE A 428 -12.77 17.24 6.29
N VAL A 429 -14.11 17.19 6.15
CA VAL A 429 -15.04 17.97 6.97
C VAL A 429 -14.83 17.66 8.45
N GLU A 430 -14.75 16.39 8.81
CA GLU A 430 -14.54 15.97 10.21
C GLU A 430 -13.19 16.46 10.76
N TRP A 431 -12.14 16.50 9.93
CA TRP A 431 -10.84 17.06 10.31
C TRP A 431 -10.86 18.58 10.49
N LEU A 432 -11.64 19.30 9.68
CA LEU A 432 -11.79 20.75 9.88
C LEU A 432 -12.48 21.06 11.22
N GLU A 433 -13.47 20.25 11.60
CA GLU A 433 -14.27 20.42 12.82
C GLU A 433 -13.54 19.94 14.09
N THR A 434 -12.88 18.78 14.03
CA THR A 434 -12.34 18.10 15.23
C THR A 434 -10.81 18.11 15.32
N GLY A 435 -10.12 18.39 14.20
CA GLY A 435 -8.67 18.23 14.08
C GLY A 435 -8.21 16.78 13.86
N ALA A 436 -9.12 15.81 13.92
CA ALA A 436 -8.85 14.39 13.64
C ALA A 436 -9.46 13.98 12.31
N VAL A 437 -8.75 13.15 11.53
CA VAL A 437 -9.36 12.53 10.34
C VAL A 437 -10.37 11.51 10.83
N GLY A 438 -11.61 11.62 10.38
CA GLY A 438 -12.64 10.66 10.74
C GLY A 438 -12.28 9.24 10.30
N CYS A 439 -12.63 8.27 11.14
CA CYS A 439 -12.36 6.84 10.93
C CYS A 439 -13.65 6.00 10.96
N SER A 440 -14.80 6.63 10.70
CA SER A 440 -16.08 5.91 10.66
C SER A 440 -16.14 4.95 9.47
N ASP A 441 -16.99 3.93 9.59
CA ASP A 441 -17.26 2.98 8.51
C ASP A 441 -17.70 3.71 7.23
N ASP A 442 -18.52 4.76 7.35
CA ASP A 442 -19.00 5.57 6.22
C ASP A 442 -17.85 6.26 5.48
N ILE A 443 -16.87 6.80 6.22
CA ILE A 443 -15.66 7.41 5.64
C ILE A 443 -14.81 6.35 4.97
N GLU A 444 -14.59 5.22 5.62
CA GLU A 444 -13.75 4.16 5.07
C GLU A 444 -14.37 3.53 3.82
N LEU A 445 -15.70 3.42 3.73
CA LEU A 445 -16.42 2.89 2.57
C LEU A 445 -16.45 3.85 1.38
N ALA A 446 -16.31 5.15 1.62
CA ALA A 446 -16.36 6.18 0.60
C ALA A 446 -15.02 6.36 -0.13
N GLU A 447 -15.09 6.85 -1.37
CA GLU A 447 -13.93 7.47 -2.00
C GLU A 447 -13.63 8.79 -1.28
N PRO A 448 -12.35 9.15 -1.04
CA PRO A 448 -12.06 10.37 -0.30
C PRO A 448 -12.60 11.64 -0.95
N TRP A 449 -12.54 11.73 -2.28
CA TRP A 449 -13.05 12.87 -3.05
C TRP A 449 -13.96 12.35 -4.15
N ILE A 450 -15.25 12.65 -4.04
CA ILE A 450 -16.26 12.24 -5.00
C ILE A 450 -16.53 13.44 -5.92
N VAL A 451 -15.83 13.45 -7.06
CA VAL A 451 -15.99 14.46 -8.11
C VAL A 451 -16.56 13.78 -9.35
N GLU A 452 -17.72 14.27 -9.80
CA GLU A 452 -18.43 13.70 -10.94
C GLU A 452 -17.56 13.73 -12.21
N GLY A 453 -17.50 12.60 -12.92
CA GLY A 453 -16.71 12.45 -14.16
C GLY A 453 -15.19 12.39 -13.98
N TRP A 454 -14.65 12.70 -12.80
CA TRP A 454 -13.20 12.77 -12.60
C TRP A 454 -12.51 11.42 -12.78
N ARG A 455 -13.15 10.36 -12.27
CA ARG A 455 -12.65 8.99 -12.39
C ARG A 455 -12.59 8.54 -13.84
N GLN A 456 -13.65 8.78 -14.60
CA GLN A 456 -13.70 8.46 -16.03
C GLN A 456 -12.61 9.22 -16.78
N ALA A 457 -12.41 10.51 -16.47
CA ALA A 457 -11.34 11.29 -17.07
C ALA A 457 -9.94 10.71 -16.75
N ARG A 458 -9.67 10.31 -15.50
CA ARG A 458 -8.41 9.65 -15.10
C ARG A 458 -8.22 8.27 -15.76
N ALA A 459 -9.29 7.48 -15.90
CA ALA A 459 -9.24 6.22 -16.63
C ALA A 459 -8.93 6.45 -18.12
N ARG A 460 -9.50 7.50 -18.74
CA ARG A 460 -9.18 7.91 -20.11
C ARG A 460 -7.70 8.25 -20.27
N VAL A 461 -7.07 8.93 -19.29
CA VAL A 461 -5.62 9.21 -19.33
C VAL A 461 -4.79 7.92 -19.43
N PHE A 462 -5.16 6.87 -18.68
CA PHE A 462 -4.48 5.58 -18.78
C PHE A 462 -4.68 4.91 -20.14
N ILE A 463 -5.90 4.95 -20.69
CA ILE A 463 -6.20 4.39 -22.01
C ILE A 463 -5.43 5.13 -23.11
N GLU A 464 -5.40 6.46 -23.09
CA GLU A 464 -4.62 7.25 -24.04
C GLU A 464 -3.11 7.04 -23.86
N ALA A 465 -2.64 6.76 -22.64
CA ALA A 465 -1.26 6.34 -22.41
C ALA A 465 -0.96 5.02 -23.13
N LEU A 466 -1.83 4.00 -23.05
CA LEU A 466 -1.65 2.74 -23.79
C LEU A 466 -1.67 2.95 -25.30
N LYS A 467 -2.55 3.82 -25.81
CA LYS A 467 -2.58 4.20 -27.24
C LYS A 467 -1.30 4.90 -27.68
N LEU A 468 -0.73 5.78 -26.86
CA LEU A 468 0.56 6.42 -27.13
C LEU A 468 1.69 5.38 -27.24
N HIS A 469 1.72 4.38 -26.36
CA HIS A 469 2.66 3.25 -26.47
C HIS A 469 2.44 2.47 -27.77
N ARG A 470 1.19 2.15 -28.13
CA ARG A 470 0.87 1.45 -29.38
C ARG A 470 1.31 2.26 -30.61
N ALA A 471 1.13 3.58 -30.61
CA ALA A 471 1.61 4.47 -31.66
C ALA A 471 3.14 4.47 -31.75
N PHE A 472 3.84 4.50 -30.61
CA PHE A 472 5.30 4.33 -30.55
C PHE A 472 5.73 3.00 -31.19
N PHE A 473 5.08 1.89 -30.85
CA PHE A 473 5.35 0.58 -31.44
C PHE A 473 5.14 0.54 -32.96
N ALA A 474 4.05 1.14 -33.45
CA ALA A 474 3.75 1.18 -34.87
C ALA A 474 4.77 2.02 -35.66
N LEU A 475 5.26 3.12 -35.07
CA LEU A 475 6.24 3.98 -35.71
C LEU A 475 7.65 3.35 -35.68
N GLU A 476 8.11 2.83 -34.54
CA GLU A 476 9.48 2.32 -34.36
C GLU A 476 9.58 0.78 -34.46
N ALA A 477 8.67 0.17 -35.23
CA ALA A 477 8.47 -1.27 -35.31
C ALA A 477 9.76 -2.08 -35.60
N LYS A 478 10.62 -1.59 -36.50
CA LYS A 478 11.89 -2.28 -36.85
C LYS A 478 12.85 -2.38 -35.67
N ARG A 479 13.02 -1.29 -34.91
CA ARG A 479 13.92 -1.22 -33.75
C ARG A 479 13.39 -2.06 -32.60
N LEU A 480 12.09 -1.94 -32.34
CA LEU A 480 11.42 -2.67 -31.25
C LEU A 480 11.38 -4.17 -31.54
N ARG A 481 11.14 -4.59 -32.78
CA ARG A 481 11.23 -6.00 -33.17
C ARG A 481 12.62 -6.58 -32.90
N SER A 482 13.68 -5.84 -33.21
CA SER A 482 15.06 -6.23 -32.91
C SER A 482 15.29 -6.40 -31.41
N ASN A 483 14.86 -5.43 -30.58
CA ASN A 483 14.94 -5.53 -29.13
C ASN A 483 14.15 -6.71 -28.55
N LEU A 484 12.93 -6.96 -29.04
CA LEU A 484 12.08 -8.05 -28.57
C LEU A 484 12.63 -9.43 -28.97
N PHE A 485 13.19 -9.56 -30.17
CA PHE A 485 13.84 -10.80 -30.58
C PHE A 485 15.07 -11.10 -29.70
N PHE A 486 15.85 -10.06 -29.40
CA PHE A 486 17.01 -10.16 -28.52
C PHE A 486 16.64 -10.59 -27.10
N ILE A 487 15.66 -9.95 -26.45
CA ILE A 487 15.26 -10.33 -25.08
C ILE A 487 14.63 -11.73 -25.04
N ASN A 488 13.93 -12.15 -26.08
CA ASN A 488 13.35 -13.50 -26.15
C ASN A 488 14.41 -14.60 -26.23
N SER A 489 15.55 -14.36 -26.89
CA SER A 489 16.71 -15.25 -26.81
C SER A 489 17.18 -15.40 -25.35
N ILE A 490 17.33 -14.29 -24.62
CA ILE A 490 17.73 -14.34 -23.20
C ILE A 490 16.70 -15.10 -22.34
N LEU A 491 15.41 -14.83 -22.52
CA LEU A 491 14.34 -15.47 -21.75
C LEU A 491 14.26 -16.99 -21.98
N THR A 492 14.58 -17.44 -23.20
CA THR A 492 14.55 -18.86 -23.59
C THR A 492 15.86 -19.60 -23.33
N GLY A 493 16.89 -18.90 -22.83
CA GLY A 493 18.15 -19.49 -22.37
C GLY A 493 19.32 -19.34 -23.35
N GLY A 494 19.22 -18.45 -24.33
CA GLY A 494 20.31 -18.06 -25.21
C GLY A 494 21.50 -17.47 -24.44
N ARG A 495 22.71 -17.72 -24.94
CA ARG A 495 23.98 -17.28 -24.33
C ARG A 495 24.56 -16.17 -25.18
N VAL A 496 24.18 -14.95 -24.86
CA VAL A 496 24.63 -13.76 -25.59
C VAL A 496 25.98 -13.28 -25.05
N ALA A 497 26.94 -13.08 -25.95
CA ALA A 497 28.20 -12.40 -25.68
C ALA A 497 28.34 -11.10 -26.49
N GLY A 498 29.18 -10.17 -26.00
CA GLY A 498 29.60 -8.97 -26.75
C GLY A 498 28.67 -7.77 -26.70
N ILE A 499 27.68 -7.74 -25.80
CA ILE A 499 26.70 -6.66 -25.67
C ILE A 499 26.84 -5.91 -24.34
N SER A 500 26.55 -4.61 -24.32
CA SER A 500 26.56 -3.81 -23.10
C SER A 500 25.37 -4.11 -22.19
N ARG A 501 25.53 -3.89 -20.88
CA ARG A 501 24.40 -3.97 -19.92
C ARG A 501 23.26 -3.01 -20.27
N ASP A 502 23.59 -1.84 -20.80
CA ASP A 502 22.61 -0.83 -21.18
C ASP A 502 21.71 -1.29 -22.33
N ALA A 503 22.26 -2.01 -23.31
CA ALA A 503 21.47 -2.63 -24.37
C ALA A 503 20.58 -3.79 -23.84
N ILE A 504 21.07 -4.61 -22.91
CA ILE A 504 20.24 -5.62 -22.21
C ILE A 504 19.07 -4.94 -21.49
N ARG A 505 19.35 -3.86 -20.76
CA ARG A 505 18.32 -3.07 -20.06
C ARG A 505 17.32 -2.45 -21.04
N SER A 506 17.78 -1.94 -22.17
CA SER A 506 16.93 -1.43 -23.25
C SER A 506 15.99 -2.48 -23.81
N ALA A 507 16.46 -3.72 -23.97
CA ALA A 507 15.65 -4.82 -24.45
C ALA A 507 14.57 -5.23 -23.42
N TRP A 508 14.94 -5.28 -22.14
CA TRP A 508 13.97 -5.47 -21.05
C TRP A 508 12.93 -4.36 -21.00
N ALA A 509 13.34 -3.10 -21.04
CA ALA A 509 12.43 -1.96 -21.04
C ALA A 509 11.48 -1.99 -22.26
N SER A 510 11.97 -2.44 -23.43
CA SER A 510 11.13 -2.66 -24.62
C SER A 510 10.07 -3.74 -24.38
N LEU A 511 10.43 -4.84 -23.71
CA LEU A 511 9.47 -5.88 -23.32
C LEU A 511 8.43 -5.35 -22.32
N PHE A 512 8.84 -4.60 -21.29
CA PHE A 512 7.94 -3.98 -20.31
C PHE A 512 7.05 -2.87 -20.92
N MET A 513 7.37 -2.37 -22.11
CA MET A 513 6.46 -1.49 -22.85
C MET A 513 5.32 -2.28 -23.52
N VAL A 514 5.59 -3.51 -23.98
CA VAL A 514 4.57 -4.42 -24.57
C VAL A 514 3.74 -5.07 -23.47
N VAL A 515 4.40 -5.55 -22.41
CA VAL A 515 3.79 -6.26 -21.28
C VAL A 515 4.19 -5.52 -20.00
N PRO A 516 3.41 -4.51 -19.57
CA PRO A 516 3.72 -3.65 -18.43
C PRO A 516 4.14 -4.36 -17.14
N ALA A 517 3.51 -5.49 -16.79
CA ALA A 517 3.81 -6.23 -15.58
C ALA A 517 4.22 -7.69 -15.87
N LEU A 518 5.42 -8.07 -15.46
CA LEU A 518 5.86 -9.47 -15.52
C LEU A 518 5.92 -10.07 -14.12
N SER A 519 5.71 -11.37 -13.99
CA SER A 519 5.71 -12.01 -12.68
C SER A 519 6.58 -13.25 -12.59
N SER A 520 7.09 -13.50 -11.40
CA SER A 520 7.89 -14.69 -11.11
C SER A 520 7.85 -15.02 -9.62
N THR A 521 8.01 -16.30 -9.29
CA THR A 521 8.24 -16.68 -7.89
C THR A 521 9.65 -16.32 -7.45
N PHE A 522 9.85 -16.09 -6.15
CA PHE A 522 11.18 -15.81 -5.62
C PHE A 522 12.21 -16.89 -5.96
N ALA A 523 11.81 -18.16 -5.98
CA ALA A 523 12.65 -19.29 -6.38
C ALA A 523 13.07 -19.26 -7.86
N SER A 524 12.28 -18.63 -8.73
CA SER A 524 12.60 -18.50 -10.17
C SER A 524 13.19 -17.13 -10.51
N PHE A 525 13.13 -16.16 -9.60
CA PHE A 525 13.47 -14.77 -9.85
C PHE A 525 14.88 -14.58 -10.43
N ALA A 526 15.89 -15.22 -9.83
CA ALA A 526 17.27 -15.14 -10.29
C ALA A 526 17.47 -15.71 -11.70
N ARG A 527 16.65 -16.70 -12.11
CA ARG A 527 16.68 -17.26 -13.47
C ARG A 527 15.91 -16.42 -14.46
N SER A 528 14.78 -15.82 -14.04
CA SER A 528 13.95 -14.96 -14.90
C SER A 528 14.60 -13.60 -15.17
N PHE A 529 15.20 -12.98 -14.15
CA PHE A 529 15.71 -11.60 -14.18
C PHE A 529 17.22 -11.53 -13.90
N GLY A 530 17.95 -12.63 -14.07
CA GLY A 530 19.38 -12.73 -13.73
C GLY A 530 20.28 -11.74 -14.48
N SER A 531 19.85 -11.29 -15.66
CA SER A 531 20.57 -10.31 -16.49
C SER A 531 20.43 -8.86 -16.04
N LEU A 532 19.53 -8.55 -15.10
CA LEU A 532 19.32 -7.20 -14.55
C LEU A 532 20.14 -6.97 -13.28
N GLY A 533 20.89 -5.87 -13.20
CA GLY A 533 21.71 -5.47 -12.05
C GLY A 533 20.97 -4.83 -10.87
N VAL A 534 21.72 -4.14 -10.02
CA VAL A 534 21.22 -3.38 -8.86
C VAL A 534 20.25 -2.30 -9.33
N ALA A 535 19.06 -2.22 -8.72
CA ALA A 535 18.06 -1.18 -8.99
C ALA A 535 17.70 -0.98 -10.48
N GLU A 536 17.85 -2.02 -11.32
CA GLU A 536 17.50 -1.96 -12.74
C GLU A 536 16.02 -2.26 -13.01
N ILE A 537 15.30 -2.90 -12.07
CA ILE A 537 13.85 -3.04 -12.08
C ILE A 537 13.24 -1.79 -11.40
N GLY A 538 12.39 -1.05 -12.11
CA GLY A 538 11.71 0.13 -11.56
C GLY A 538 10.90 -0.15 -10.29
N TRP A 539 10.03 -1.15 -10.34
CA TRP A 539 9.06 -1.47 -9.30
C TRP A 539 8.96 -2.97 -9.06
N LEU A 540 9.13 -3.39 -7.79
CA LEU A 540 8.78 -4.71 -7.30
C LEU A 540 7.49 -4.62 -6.49
N LEU A 541 6.47 -5.34 -6.93
CA LEU A 541 5.22 -5.49 -6.21
C LEU A 541 5.19 -6.91 -5.65
N VAL A 542 5.32 -7.09 -4.34
CA VAL A 542 5.24 -8.41 -3.73
C VAL A 542 3.81 -8.64 -3.26
N ASP A 543 3.20 -9.74 -3.71
CA ASP A 543 1.91 -10.18 -3.21
C ASP A 543 2.06 -11.39 -2.28
N GLU A 544 1.15 -11.48 -1.30
CA GLU A 544 1.18 -12.47 -0.22
C GLU A 544 2.52 -12.45 0.56
N ALA A 545 3.07 -11.26 0.80
CA ALA A 545 4.36 -11.10 1.48
C ALA A 545 4.39 -11.66 2.93
N GLY A 546 3.21 -11.88 3.55
CA GLY A 546 3.09 -12.55 4.85
C GLY A 546 3.51 -14.03 4.83
N GLN A 547 3.45 -14.67 3.66
CA GLN A 547 3.91 -16.06 3.45
C GLN A 547 5.37 -16.14 3.01
N ALA A 548 5.98 -15.02 2.63
CA ALA A 548 7.35 -15.01 2.14
C ALA A 548 8.33 -14.91 3.30
N SER A 549 9.34 -15.77 3.31
CA SER A 549 10.49 -15.56 4.18
C SER A 549 11.27 -14.33 3.68
N PRO A 550 11.84 -13.51 4.59
CA PRO A 550 12.63 -12.35 4.20
C PRO A 550 13.74 -12.70 3.21
N GLN A 551 14.41 -13.83 3.42
CA GLN A 551 15.55 -14.31 2.64
C GLN A 551 15.17 -14.60 1.18
N ALA A 552 13.96 -15.10 0.93
CA ALA A 552 13.48 -15.35 -0.44
C ALA A 552 13.33 -14.05 -1.24
N ALA A 553 12.93 -12.96 -0.60
CA ALA A 553 12.68 -11.68 -1.25
C ALA A 553 13.95 -10.88 -1.56
N VAL A 554 15.07 -11.10 -0.84
CA VAL A 554 16.29 -10.28 -0.92
C VAL A 554 16.82 -10.13 -2.35
N GLY A 555 16.86 -11.23 -3.12
CA GLY A 555 17.38 -11.20 -4.48
C GLY A 555 16.53 -10.37 -5.44
N ALA A 556 15.21 -10.29 -5.19
CA ALA A 556 14.31 -9.43 -5.93
C ALA A 556 14.47 -7.97 -5.49
N LEU A 557 14.48 -7.72 -4.18
CA LEU A 557 14.67 -6.40 -3.60
C LEU A 557 15.97 -5.72 -4.07
N TRP A 558 17.08 -6.46 -4.13
CA TRP A 558 18.37 -5.94 -4.59
C TRP A 558 18.36 -5.45 -6.05
N ARG A 559 17.54 -6.08 -6.92
CA ARG A 559 17.41 -5.68 -8.33
C ARG A 559 16.40 -4.55 -8.53
N SER A 560 15.65 -4.18 -7.49
CA SER A 560 14.52 -3.28 -7.61
C SER A 560 14.81 -1.94 -6.94
N ARG A 561 14.47 -0.86 -7.65
CA ARG A 561 14.63 0.50 -7.15
C ARG A 561 13.59 0.82 -6.08
N ARG A 562 12.36 0.35 -6.27
CA ARG A 562 11.22 0.60 -5.38
C ARG A 562 10.50 -0.71 -5.13
N ALA A 563 10.08 -0.93 -3.89
CA ALA A 563 9.36 -2.14 -3.51
C ALA A 563 8.10 -1.82 -2.71
N VAL A 564 7.00 -2.48 -3.05
CA VAL A 564 5.76 -2.47 -2.27
C VAL A 564 5.45 -3.90 -1.88
N LEU A 565 5.45 -4.18 -0.58
CA LEU A 565 5.14 -5.51 -0.05
C LEU A 565 3.71 -5.51 0.47
N VAL A 566 2.86 -6.32 -0.17
CA VAL A 566 1.45 -6.43 0.15
C VAL A 566 1.17 -7.82 0.70
N GLY A 567 0.55 -7.87 1.86
CA GLY A 567 0.34 -9.12 2.58
C GLY A 567 -0.33 -8.89 3.93
N ASP A 568 -0.44 -9.97 4.70
CA ASP A 568 -1.08 -9.90 6.01
C ASP A 568 -0.31 -10.76 7.02
N PRO A 569 0.34 -10.16 8.04
CA PRO A 569 1.08 -10.90 9.06
C PRO A 569 0.16 -11.59 10.09
N LEU A 570 -1.17 -11.45 9.96
CA LEU A 570 -2.20 -12.10 10.78
C LEU A 570 -2.91 -13.25 10.04
N GLN A 571 -2.45 -13.59 8.82
CA GLN A 571 -2.79 -14.82 8.12
C GLN A 571 -1.67 -15.86 8.33
N LEU A 572 -1.52 -16.83 7.42
CA LEU A 572 -0.50 -17.87 7.56
C LEU A 572 0.90 -17.29 7.41
N THR A 573 1.80 -17.78 8.26
CA THR A 573 3.23 -17.49 8.25
C THR A 573 3.97 -18.34 7.22
N PRO A 574 5.21 -17.98 6.86
CA PRO A 574 6.06 -18.82 6.01
C PRO A 574 6.23 -20.22 6.60
N ILE A 575 6.16 -21.25 5.76
CA ILE A 575 6.46 -22.63 6.18
C ILE A 575 7.96 -22.83 6.11
N ILE A 576 8.56 -23.25 7.22
CA ILE A 576 10.01 -23.51 7.32
C ILE A 576 10.20 -24.96 7.73
N SER A 577 10.90 -25.71 6.88
CA SER A 577 11.24 -27.11 7.11
C SER A 577 12.41 -27.29 8.08
N VAL A 578 13.23 -26.25 8.26
CA VAL A 578 14.40 -26.28 9.13
C VAL A 578 13.99 -26.16 10.59
N SER A 579 14.47 -27.07 11.43
CA SER A 579 14.19 -27.05 12.87
C SER A 579 14.74 -25.81 13.58
N ASP A 580 14.05 -25.38 14.64
CA ASP A 580 14.44 -24.24 15.48
C ASP A 580 15.87 -24.37 16.04
N ALA A 581 16.29 -25.60 16.38
CA ALA A 581 17.64 -25.86 16.89
C ALA A 581 18.73 -25.55 15.85
N VAL A 582 18.50 -25.91 14.58
CA VAL A 582 19.42 -25.61 13.48
C VAL A 582 19.46 -24.10 13.21
N LEU A 583 18.29 -23.45 13.22
CA LEU A 583 18.20 -22.00 13.03
C LEU A 583 18.95 -21.23 14.12
N GLU A 584 18.80 -21.62 15.40
CA GLU A 584 19.52 -20.98 16.51
C GLU A 584 21.04 -21.23 16.45
N HIS A 585 21.46 -22.42 16.01
CA HIS A 585 22.88 -22.72 15.80
C HIS A 585 23.49 -21.82 14.71
N MET A 586 22.84 -21.73 13.54
CA MET A 586 23.27 -20.87 12.44
C MET A 586 23.32 -19.40 12.87
N ARG A 587 22.25 -18.92 13.53
CA ARG A 587 22.14 -17.56 14.02
C ARG A 587 23.29 -17.21 14.96
N THR A 588 23.58 -18.07 15.93
CA THR A 588 24.64 -17.86 16.91
C THR A 588 26.02 -17.85 16.24
N HIS A 589 26.26 -18.77 15.30
CA HIS A 589 27.51 -18.83 14.53
C HIS A 589 27.77 -17.55 13.73
N TYR A 590 26.76 -17.06 12.98
CA TYR A 590 26.87 -15.85 12.17
C TYR A 590 26.60 -14.55 12.94
N ARG A 591 26.37 -14.61 14.26
CA ARG A 591 26.06 -13.47 15.14
C ARG A 591 24.90 -12.61 14.66
N VAL A 592 23.86 -13.27 14.16
CA VAL A 592 22.64 -12.62 13.68
C VAL A 592 21.69 -12.39 14.86
N ASP A 593 21.01 -11.25 14.91
CA ASP A 593 19.99 -11.02 15.94
C ASP A 593 18.81 -12.00 15.77
N ALA A 594 18.23 -12.46 16.88
CA ALA A 594 17.12 -13.41 16.87
C ALA A 594 15.84 -12.85 16.24
N HIS A 595 15.76 -11.53 16.12
CA HIS A 595 14.77 -10.81 15.34
C HIS A 595 14.76 -11.23 13.86
N TRP A 596 15.91 -11.57 13.24
CA TRP A 596 15.99 -11.88 11.80
C TRP A 596 15.75 -13.35 11.46
N LEU A 597 15.35 -14.16 12.44
CA LEU A 597 15.08 -15.58 12.21
C LEU A 597 13.87 -15.76 11.29
N PRO A 598 13.97 -16.64 10.27
CA PRO A 598 12.91 -16.81 9.28
C PRO A 598 11.62 -17.38 9.90
N ASN A 599 11.71 -18.16 10.98
CA ASN A 599 10.56 -18.74 11.69
C ASN A 599 9.85 -17.74 12.61
N ARG A 600 10.38 -16.53 12.77
CA ARG A 600 9.78 -15.45 13.56
C ARG A 600 9.28 -14.30 12.72
N GLN A 601 9.84 -14.10 11.52
CA GLN A 601 9.53 -12.99 10.65
C GLN A 601 9.06 -13.43 9.27
N SER A 602 8.10 -12.67 8.73
CA SER A 602 7.79 -12.69 7.30
C SER A 602 8.40 -11.46 6.62
N ALA A 603 8.51 -11.50 5.30
CA ALA A 603 8.87 -10.32 4.51
C ALA A 603 7.90 -9.15 4.76
N GLN A 604 6.60 -9.44 4.97
CA GLN A 604 5.61 -8.43 5.33
C GLN A 604 5.92 -7.76 6.68
N THR A 605 6.24 -8.54 7.71
CA THR A 605 6.46 -7.98 9.07
C THR A 605 7.63 -7.00 9.07
N LEU A 606 8.72 -7.32 8.39
CA LEU A 606 9.86 -6.42 8.26
C LEU A 606 9.54 -5.20 7.38
N ALA A 607 8.72 -5.37 6.34
CA ALA A 607 8.23 -4.25 5.53
C ALA A 607 7.35 -3.29 6.32
N ASP A 608 6.47 -3.84 7.17
CA ASP A 608 5.60 -3.07 8.06
C ASP A 608 6.45 -2.27 9.06
N GLU A 609 7.46 -2.88 9.67
CA GLU A 609 8.39 -2.20 10.58
C GLU A 609 9.20 -1.09 9.91
N ALA A 610 9.58 -1.28 8.63
CA ALA A 610 10.23 -0.25 7.83
C ALA A 610 9.29 0.88 7.40
N THR A 611 7.96 0.71 7.57
CA THR A 611 6.95 1.66 7.11
C THR A 611 6.56 2.63 8.23
N PRO A 612 6.79 3.95 8.08
CA PRO A 612 6.51 4.93 9.13
C PRO A 612 5.02 5.12 9.44
N TRP A 613 4.13 4.81 8.48
CA TRP A 613 2.69 5.00 8.60
C TRP A 613 1.98 3.66 8.78
N GLY A 614 1.24 3.52 9.87
CA GLY A 614 0.61 2.26 10.22
C GLY A 614 -0.23 2.35 11.47
N LYS A 615 -0.69 1.20 11.95
CA LYS A 615 -1.39 1.07 13.23
C LYS A 615 -1.02 -0.23 13.94
N ARG A 616 -1.35 -0.33 15.23
CA ARG A 616 -1.28 -1.59 15.97
C ARG A 616 -2.53 -2.43 15.67
N LEU A 617 -2.36 -3.61 15.08
CA LEU A 617 -3.44 -4.51 14.69
C LEU A 617 -3.16 -5.94 15.17
N GLY A 618 -4.23 -6.71 15.39
CA GLY A 618 -4.17 -8.10 15.84
C GLY A 618 -4.98 -8.33 17.11
N PRO A 619 -5.04 -9.59 17.59
CA PRO A 619 -5.81 -9.95 18.78
C PRO A 619 -5.40 -9.15 20.02
N ALA A 620 -6.34 -9.00 20.96
CA ALA A 620 -6.11 -8.34 22.24
C ALA A 620 -4.86 -8.92 22.95
N GLY A 621 -3.96 -8.03 23.39
CA GLY A 621 -2.69 -8.40 24.05
C GLY A 621 -1.56 -8.88 23.12
N ARG A 622 -1.78 -9.02 21.80
CA ARG A 622 -0.76 -9.46 20.82
C ARG A 622 -0.70 -8.57 19.57
N LYS A 623 -1.00 -7.27 19.71
CA LYS A 623 -1.04 -6.33 18.58
C LYS A 623 0.35 -6.11 17.96
N LYS A 624 0.45 -6.30 16.65
CA LYS A 624 1.64 -6.05 15.83
C LYS A 624 1.52 -4.70 15.12
N TRP A 625 2.64 -4.07 14.81
CA TRP A 625 2.65 -2.91 13.91
C TRP A 625 2.39 -3.39 12.48
N VAL A 626 1.46 -2.73 11.78
CA VAL A 626 1.15 -3.02 10.37
C VAL A 626 1.23 -1.73 9.56
N GLY A 627 1.89 -1.77 8.39
CA GLY A 627 2.05 -0.63 7.50
C GLY A 627 0.80 -0.42 6.65
N LEU A 628 0.43 0.84 6.39
CA LEU A 628 -0.66 1.25 5.46
C LEU A 628 -1.87 0.27 5.41
N PRO A 629 -2.60 0.07 6.51
CA PRO A 629 -3.62 -0.96 6.61
C PRO A 629 -4.84 -0.67 5.72
N LEU A 630 -5.23 -1.65 4.91
CA LEU A 630 -6.48 -1.67 4.15
C LEU A 630 -7.59 -2.26 5.03
N VAL A 631 -8.67 -1.54 5.27
CA VAL A 631 -9.66 -1.96 6.29
C VAL A 631 -11.00 -2.42 5.72
N VAL A 632 -11.37 -2.00 4.50
CA VAL A 632 -12.68 -2.33 3.92
C VAL A 632 -12.69 -3.71 3.28
N HIS A 633 -13.47 -4.63 3.82
CA HIS A 633 -13.65 -5.97 3.29
C HIS A 633 -14.81 -6.04 2.29
N ARG A 634 -14.59 -6.58 1.09
CA ARG A 634 -15.64 -6.70 0.04
C ARG A 634 -15.85 -8.11 -0.53
N ARG A 635 -15.25 -9.14 0.07
CA ARG A 635 -15.24 -10.50 -0.51
C ARG A 635 -16.37 -11.38 0.01
N CYS A 636 -16.43 -11.58 1.32
CA CYS A 636 -17.30 -12.55 1.96
C CYS A 636 -18.51 -11.90 2.63
N ASP A 637 -19.59 -12.66 2.73
CA ASP A 637 -20.78 -12.26 3.48
C ASP A 637 -20.51 -12.14 4.99
N ARG A 638 -21.40 -11.40 5.65
CA ARG A 638 -21.23 -10.93 7.02
C ARG A 638 -20.85 -12.01 8.06
N PRO A 639 -21.43 -13.23 8.09
CA PRO A 639 -21.05 -14.22 9.11
C PRO A 639 -19.55 -14.59 9.07
N MET A 640 -18.99 -14.80 7.88
CA MET A 640 -17.57 -15.14 7.70
C MET A 640 -16.68 -13.94 7.99
N TYR A 641 -17.10 -12.77 7.53
CA TYR A 641 -16.40 -11.51 7.79
C TYR A 641 -16.30 -11.23 9.30
N GLU A 642 -17.44 -11.29 10.00
CA GLU A 642 -17.54 -10.95 11.43
C GLU A 642 -16.72 -11.93 12.26
N LEU A 643 -16.77 -13.22 11.90
CA LEU A 643 -15.98 -14.28 12.52
C LEU A 643 -14.49 -13.94 12.42
N ALA A 644 -14.00 -13.65 11.21
CA ALA A 644 -12.60 -13.29 10.99
C ALA A 644 -12.21 -11.99 11.70
N ASN A 645 -13.06 -10.97 11.64
CA ASN A 645 -12.82 -9.65 12.24
C ASN A 645 -12.71 -9.74 13.77
N ARG A 646 -13.57 -10.54 14.41
CA ARG A 646 -13.55 -10.75 15.86
C ARG A 646 -12.30 -11.51 16.32
N ILE A 647 -11.93 -12.61 15.65
CA ILE A 647 -10.83 -13.48 16.13
C ILE A 647 -9.43 -12.97 15.78
N ALA A 648 -9.27 -12.30 14.63
CA ALA A 648 -7.94 -11.96 14.10
C ALA A 648 -7.65 -10.47 14.11
N TYR A 649 -8.66 -9.61 13.97
CA TYR A 649 -8.46 -8.18 13.71
C TYR A 649 -9.03 -7.24 14.79
N ASP A 650 -9.58 -7.77 15.90
CA ASP A 650 -10.08 -7.00 17.04
C ASP A 650 -11.14 -5.95 16.61
N GLY A 651 -12.00 -6.33 15.66
CA GLY A 651 -13.07 -5.46 15.14
C GLY A 651 -12.60 -4.35 14.20
N ALA A 652 -11.33 -4.32 13.79
CA ALA A 652 -10.75 -3.18 13.08
C ALA A 652 -10.99 -3.13 11.55
N MET A 653 -11.61 -4.16 10.96
CA MET A 653 -12.06 -4.12 9.56
C MET A 653 -13.45 -3.47 9.46
N VAL A 654 -13.81 -3.05 8.24
CA VAL A 654 -15.10 -2.45 7.88
C VAL A 654 -15.80 -3.34 6.84
N TYR A 655 -17.10 -3.59 7.02
CA TYR A 655 -17.88 -4.43 6.11
C TYR A 655 -18.36 -3.62 4.89
N GLY A 656 -17.92 -4.00 3.70
CA GLY A 656 -18.28 -3.34 2.44
C GLY A 656 -18.70 -4.28 1.32
N THR A 657 -19.00 -5.55 1.61
CA THR A 657 -19.45 -6.53 0.61
C THR A 657 -20.81 -6.11 0.05
N ILE A 658 -20.87 -5.90 -1.27
CA ILE A 658 -22.08 -5.54 -1.99
C ILE A 658 -22.79 -6.82 -2.43
N ALA A 659 -24.12 -6.87 -2.29
CA ALA A 659 -24.91 -8.00 -2.75
C ALA A 659 -24.69 -8.24 -4.26
N PRO A 660 -24.45 -9.49 -4.70
CA PRO A 660 -24.33 -9.81 -6.11
C PRO A 660 -25.68 -9.58 -6.81
N ARG A 661 -25.64 -9.51 -8.15
CA ARG A 661 -26.87 -9.53 -8.94
C ARG A 661 -27.58 -10.89 -8.76
N PRO A 662 -28.93 -10.96 -8.91
CA PRO A 662 -29.67 -12.21 -8.68
C PRO A 662 -29.18 -13.42 -9.49
N ASP A 663 -28.64 -13.20 -10.70
CA ASP A 663 -28.06 -14.23 -11.57
C ASP A 663 -26.72 -14.80 -11.07
N LYS A 664 -26.01 -14.05 -10.21
CA LYS A 664 -24.73 -14.43 -9.58
C LYS A 664 -24.88 -14.78 -8.10
N GLU A 665 -26.11 -14.85 -7.60
CA GLU A 665 -26.38 -15.24 -6.23
C GLU A 665 -26.11 -16.74 -6.04
N THR A 666 -25.70 -17.14 -4.83
CA THR A 666 -25.52 -18.56 -4.55
C THR A 666 -26.87 -19.27 -4.51
N LYS A 667 -26.92 -20.45 -5.12
CA LYS A 667 -28.11 -21.30 -5.08
C LYS A 667 -28.25 -22.07 -3.76
N ALA A 668 -27.19 -22.10 -2.94
CA ALA A 668 -27.17 -22.81 -1.66
C ALA A 668 -28.24 -22.26 -0.69
N SER A 669 -29.25 -23.09 -0.41
CA SER A 669 -30.38 -22.78 0.46
C SER A 669 -30.00 -22.78 1.94
N LEU A 670 -29.07 -23.66 2.34
CA LEU A 670 -28.55 -23.73 3.71
C LEU A 670 -27.69 -22.50 4.03
N PRO A 671 -27.95 -21.78 5.14
CA PRO A 671 -27.11 -20.67 5.55
C PRO A 671 -25.76 -21.16 6.08
N THR A 672 -24.81 -20.23 6.26
CA THR A 672 -23.57 -20.49 6.99
C THR A 672 -23.87 -21.04 8.38
N GLY A 673 -23.12 -22.06 8.81
CA GLY A 673 -23.35 -22.67 10.13
C GLY A 673 -22.55 -23.93 10.39
N TRP A 674 -22.88 -24.60 11.49
CA TRP A 674 -22.20 -25.77 12.01
C TRP A 674 -23.01 -27.04 11.80
N LEU A 675 -22.36 -28.10 11.34
CA LEU A 675 -22.92 -29.44 11.23
C LEU A 675 -22.28 -30.35 12.27
N HIS A 676 -23.07 -30.78 13.24
CA HIS A 676 -22.58 -31.61 14.34
C HIS A 676 -22.23 -33.02 13.83
N ALA A 677 -21.00 -33.44 14.12
CA ALA A 677 -20.51 -34.79 13.84
C ALA A 677 -19.59 -35.23 14.98
N ALA A 678 -20.00 -36.26 15.72
CA ALA A 678 -19.22 -36.84 16.82
C ALA A 678 -18.99 -38.35 16.56
N GLY A 679 -17.85 -38.86 17.02
CA GLY A 679 -17.48 -40.26 16.86
C GLY A 679 -16.00 -40.49 17.17
N PRO A 680 -15.56 -41.77 17.26
CA PRO A 680 -14.16 -42.10 17.49
C PRO A 680 -13.27 -41.72 16.30
N SER A 681 -12.05 -41.29 16.58
CA SER A 681 -11.06 -40.92 15.56
C SER A 681 -10.06 -42.04 15.27
N VAL A 682 -9.65 -42.18 14.01
CA VAL A 682 -8.47 -42.95 13.59
C VAL A 682 -7.35 -41.96 13.24
N GLY A 683 -6.41 -41.77 14.16
CA GLY A 683 -5.48 -40.64 14.10
C GLY A 683 -6.23 -39.31 14.21
N ASN A 684 -6.06 -38.42 13.22
CA ASN A 684 -6.82 -37.17 13.14
C ASN A 684 -8.11 -37.27 12.32
N TRP A 685 -8.43 -38.44 11.74
CA TRP A 685 -9.63 -38.63 10.91
C TRP A 685 -10.81 -39.10 11.76
N VAL A 686 -11.97 -38.44 11.62
CA VAL A 686 -13.23 -38.83 12.25
C VAL A 686 -14.20 -39.28 11.15
N PRO A 687 -14.49 -40.60 11.01
CA PRO A 687 -15.32 -41.10 9.91
C PRO A 687 -16.70 -40.45 9.80
N THR A 688 -17.35 -40.18 10.93
CA THR A 688 -18.67 -39.52 10.98
C THR A 688 -18.66 -38.15 10.30
N GLU A 689 -17.56 -37.40 10.36
CA GLU A 689 -17.44 -36.10 9.67
C GLU A 689 -17.47 -36.28 8.13
N GLY A 690 -16.90 -37.36 7.62
CA GLY A 690 -16.95 -37.71 6.19
C GLY A 690 -18.36 -38.09 5.72
N ASP A 691 -19.15 -38.74 6.58
CA ASP A 691 -20.55 -39.07 6.27
C ASP A 691 -21.43 -37.83 6.20
N VAL A 692 -21.28 -36.92 7.16
CA VAL A 692 -21.98 -35.62 7.19
C VAL A 692 -21.57 -34.77 5.99
N LEU A 693 -20.29 -34.78 5.60
CA LEU A 693 -19.81 -34.10 4.40
C LEU A 693 -20.52 -34.60 3.14
N ARG A 694 -20.69 -35.92 2.96
CA ARG A 694 -21.40 -36.49 1.81
C ARG A 694 -22.85 -36.03 1.76
N GLN A 695 -23.53 -35.99 2.90
CA GLN A 695 -24.91 -35.52 2.99
C GLN A 695 -25.03 -34.03 2.65
N LEU A 696 -24.12 -33.19 3.16
CA LEU A 696 -24.07 -31.76 2.81
C LEU A 696 -23.85 -31.57 1.31
N LEU A 697 -22.89 -32.28 0.70
CA LEU A 697 -22.64 -32.17 -0.74
C LEU A 697 -23.83 -32.61 -1.58
N ALA A 698 -24.56 -33.64 -1.16
CA ALA A 698 -25.80 -34.05 -1.81
C ALA A 698 -26.88 -32.94 -1.75
N ALA A 699 -27.04 -32.30 -0.59
CA ALA A 699 -27.96 -31.17 -0.43
C ALA A 699 -27.57 -29.97 -1.31
N LEU A 700 -26.29 -29.58 -1.34
CA LEU A 700 -25.82 -28.47 -2.17
C LEU A 700 -25.98 -28.75 -3.67
N ARG A 701 -25.82 -30.01 -4.10
CA ARG A 701 -26.10 -30.42 -5.48
C ARG A 701 -27.58 -30.38 -5.82
N ALA A 702 -28.44 -30.78 -4.89
CA ALA A 702 -29.89 -30.67 -5.05
C ALA A 702 -30.33 -29.20 -5.23
N ASP A 703 -29.64 -28.27 -4.55
CA ASP A 703 -29.78 -26.83 -4.73
C ASP A 703 -29.19 -26.32 -6.07
N GLY A 704 -28.48 -27.16 -6.83
CA GLY A 704 -27.87 -26.81 -8.11
C GLY A 704 -26.54 -26.04 -8.00
N VAL A 705 -25.86 -26.12 -6.86
CA VAL A 705 -24.49 -25.60 -6.67
C VAL A 705 -23.51 -26.50 -7.43
N ALA A 706 -22.66 -25.91 -8.27
CA ALA A 706 -21.66 -26.66 -9.02
C ALA A 706 -20.54 -27.15 -8.10
N ASP A 707 -19.99 -28.35 -8.36
CA ASP A 707 -18.87 -28.90 -7.60
C ASP A 707 -17.62 -27.99 -7.65
N ASP A 708 -17.45 -27.22 -8.73
CA ASP A 708 -16.37 -26.23 -8.89
C ASP A 708 -16.51 -24.99 -8.00
N ASP A 709 -17.70 -24.73 -7.47
CA ASP A 709 -18.00 -23.61 -6.57
C ASP A 709 -17.81 -23.99 -5.09
N ILE A 710 -17.49 -25.26 -4.80
CA ILE A 710 -17.32 -25.81 -3.46
C ILE A 710 -15.85 -26.19 -3.24
N SER A 711 -15.26 -25.69 -2.16
CA SER A 711 -13.95 -26.18 -1.68
C SER A 711 -14.09 -26.86 -0.32
N VAL A 712 -13.48 -28.04 -0.19
CA VAL A 712 -13.38 -28.75 1.09
C VAL A 712 -11.97 -28.54 1.66
N ILE A 713 -11.90 -28.04 2.89
CA ILE A 713 -10.64 -27.75 3.57
C ILE A 713 -10.56 -28.45 4.92
N THR A 714 -9.33 -28.72 5.36
CA THR A 714 -9.06 -29.34 6.66
C THR A 714 -7.71 -28.87 7.20
N PRO A 715 -7.53 -28.76 8.53
CA PRO A 715 -6.24 -28.43 9.13
C PRO A 715 -5.21 -29.57 9.03
N PHE A 716 -5.63 -30.82 8.81
CA PHE A 716 -4.73 -31.98 8.91
C PHE A 716 -4.48 -32.67 7.56
N LYS A 717 -3.19 -32.90 7.21
CA LYS A 717 -2.81 -33.69 6.00
C LYS A 717 -3.44 -35.09 5.99
N ALA A 718 -3.53 -35.75 7.16
CA ALA A 718 -4.13 -37.08 7.30
C ALA A 718 -5.63 -37.10 6.96
N VAL A 719 -6.37 -36.05 7.35
CA VAL A 719 -7.80 -35.89 7.02
C VAL A 719 -7.96 -35.68 5.52
N ARG A 720 -7.13 -34.81 4.91
CA ARG A 720 -7.15 -34.58 3.46
C ARG A 720 -6.99 -35.88 2.66
N GLN A 721 -6.08 -36.75 3.07
CA GLN A 721 -5.84 -38.02 2.37
C GLN A 721 -7.07 -38.93 2.41
N ARG A 722 -7.80 -38.95 3.53
CA ARG A 722 -9.06 -39.72 3.67
C ARG A 722 -10.22 -39.09 2.93
N LEU A 723 -10.31 -37.75 2.89
CA LEU A 723 -11.35 -37.04 2.15
C LEU A 723 -11.38 -37.39 0.66
N ARG A 724 -10.25 -37.80 0.06
CA ARG A 724 -10.19 -38.28 -1.34
C ARG A 724 -11.16 -39.43 -1.62
N GLU A 725 -11.38 -40.30 -0.64
CA GLU A 725 -12.28 -41.46 -0.77
C GLU A 725 -13.76 -41.05 -0.74
N HIS A 726 -14.07 -39.86 -0.23
CA HIS A 726 -15.44 -39.35 -0.02
C HIS A 726 -15.85 -38.27 -1.02
N LEU A 727 -14.93 -37.79 -1.88
CA LEU A 727 -15.13 -36.65 -2.75
C LEU A 727 -14.96 -37.04 -4.23
N PRO A 728 -15.67 -36.35 -5.16
CA PRO A 728 -15.44 -36.54 -6.59
C PRO A 728 -13.99 -36.19 -6.96
N ALA A 729 -13.43 -36.89 -7.95
CA ALA A 729 -12.06 -36.68 -8.41
C ALA A 729 -11.75 -35.23 -8.85
N LYS A 730 -12.74 -34.48 -9.31
CA LYS A 730 -12.59 -33.09 -9.79
C LYS A 730 -12.76 -32.03 -8.69
N MET A 731 -13.24 -32.39 -7.50
CA MET A 731 -13.53 -31.41 -6.44
C MET A 731 -12.27 -30.97 -5.70
N VAL A 732 -12.18 -29.67 -5.40
CA VAL A 732 -11.04 -29.09 -4.67
C VAL A 732 -11.07 -29.55 -3.20
N HIS A 733 -10.07 -30.32 -2.80
CA HIS A 733 -9.88 -30.78 -1.43
C HIS A 733 -8.43 -30.60 -0.98
N VAL A 734 -8.20 -29.62 -0.10
CA VAL A 734 -6.86 -29.13 0.21
C VAL A 734 -6.69 -28.87 1.70
N THR A 735 -5.45 -28.79 2.16
CA THR A 735 -5.19 -28.27 3.51
C THR A 735 -5.37 -26.75 3.54
N ILE A 736 -5.60 -26.17 4.72
CA ILE A 736 -5.74 -24.72 4.89
C ILE A 736 -4.53 -23.97 4.30
N HIS A 737 -3.29 -24.47 4.51
CA HIS A 737 -2.07 -23.88 3.98
C HIS A 737 -2.06 -23.76 2.45
N THR A 738 -2.54 -24.80 1.77
CA THR A 738 -2.60 -24.87 0.30
C THR A 738 -3.79 -24.11 -0.31
N MET A 739 -4.75 -23.67 0.51
CA MET A 739 -5.91 -22.88 0.04
C MET A 739 -5.61 -21.39 -0.04
N GLN A 740 -4.44 -20.93 0.44
CA GLN A 740 -4.10 -19.52 0.42
C GLN A 740 -3.96 -18.99 -1.03
N GLY A 741 -4.58 -17.84 -1.28
CA GLY A 741 -4.76 -17.28 -2.62
C GLY A 741 -5.95 -17.83 -3.43
N LYS A 742 -6.55 -18.97 -3.03
CA LYS A 742 -7.75 -19.53 -3.69
C LYS A 742 -9.03 -19.13 -2.96
N GLU A 743 -10.17 -19.18 -3.64
CA GLU A 743 -11.47 -18.78 -3.10
C GLU A 743 -12.59 -19.60 -3.76
N SER A 744 -13.69 -19.84 -3.03
CA SER A 744 -14.87 -20.55 -3.54
C SER A 744 -16.16 -19.89 -3.07
N ALA A 745 -17.27 -20.12 -3.78
CA ALA A 745 -18.57 -19.60 -3.36
C ALA A 745 -18.98 -20.21 -2.01
N ALA A 746 -18.80 -21.52 -1.87
CA ALA A 746 -18.99 -22.26 -0.63
C ALA A 746 -17.68 -22.93 -0.17
N VAL A 747 -17.41 -22.89 1.12
CA VAL A 747 -16.28 -23.61 1.74
C VAL A 747 -16.78 -24.49 2.87
N VAL A 748 -16.31 -25.72 2.90
CA VAL A 748 -16.59 -26.69 3.97
C VAL A 748 -15.31 -26.98 4.74
N LEU A 749 -15.28 -26.62 6.02
CA LEU A 749 -14.18 -26.92 6.94
C LEU A 749 -14.48 -28.23 7.69
N VAL A 750 -13.69 -29.26 7.42
CA VAL A 750 -13.72 -30.54 8.14
C VAL A 750 -12.63 -30.52 9.20
N LEU A 751 -13.02 -30.44 10.47
CA LEU A 751 -12.10 -30.18 11.59
C LEU A 751 -11.21 -31.38 11.91
N GLY A 752 -11.79 -32.56 12.09
CA GLY A 752 -11.11 -33.76 12.55
C GLY A 752 -10.43 -33.58 13.91
N GLY A 753 -9.24 -34.17 14.02
CA GLY A 753 -8.42 -34.16 15.22
C GLY A 753 -8.68 -35.36 16.13
N ASN A 754 -7.63 -35.80 16.83
CA ASN A 754 -7.70 -36.97 17.69
C ASN A 754 -8.66 -36.75 18.87
N THR A 755 -9.66 -37.63 18.98
CA THR A 755 -10.69 -37.64 20.04
C THR A 755 -10.18 -38.16 21.38
N THR A 756 -9.02 -38.81 21.38
CA THR A 756 -8.37 -39.37 22.59
C THR A 756 -7.31 -38.45 23.19
N SER A 757 -6.88 -37.41 22.45
CA SER A 757 -5.83 -36.48 22.89
C SER A 757 -6.12 -35.05 22.46
N ASP A 758 -6.11 -34.11 23.40
CA ASP A 758 -6.41 -32.70 23.14
C ASP A 758 -5.36 -31.95 22.32
N SER A 759 -4.14 -32.50 22.16
CA SER A 759 -3.02 -31.81 21.53
C SER A 759 -3.31 -31.36 20.09
N ALA A 760 -3.87 -32.25 19.27
CA ALA A 760 -4.17 -31.95 17.86
C ALA A 760 -5.24 -30.87 17.72
N ARG A 761 -6.32 -30.96 18.52
CA ARG A 761 -7.40 -29.96 18.51
C ARG A 761 -6.92 -28.61 19.05
N ASN A 762 -6.13 -28.60 20.14
CA ASN A 762 -5.54 -27.38 20.70
C ASN A 762 -4.52 -26.70 19.77
N TRP A 763 -3.79 -27.48 18.97
CA TRP A 763 -2.90 -26.92 17.96
C TRP A 763 -3.70 -26.17 16.87
N ALA A 764 -4.82 -26.72 16.39
CA ALA A 764 -5.64 -26.12 15.35
C ALA A 764 -6.24 -24.75 15.73
N ILE A 765 -6.39 -24.48 17.03
CA ILE A 765 -6.88 -23.21 17.60
C ILE A 765 -5.79 -22.39 18.33
N SER A 766 -4.53 -22.78 18.20
CA SER A 766 -3.43 -22.13 18.92
C SER A 766 -3.24 -20.67 18.50
N GLU A 767 -3.46 -20.40 17.21
CA GLU A 767 -3.45 -19.07 16.58
C GLU A 767 -4.69 -18.86 15.72
N PRO A 768 -5.17 -17.60 15.56
CA PRO A 768 -6.35 -17.30 14.76
C PRO A 768 -6.16 -17.57 13.26
N ASN A 769 -4.90 -17.65 12.79
CA ASN A 769 -4.55 -17.67 11.38
C ASN A 769 -5.28 -18.77 10.59
N LEU A 770 -5.40 -19.98 11.14
CA LEU A 770 -6.03 -21.12 10.45
C LEU A 770 -7.53 -20.91 10.22
N ILE A 771 -8.27 -20.50 11.27
CA ILE A 771 -9.71 -20.27 11.19
C ILE A 771 -10.00 -19.01 10.37
N ASN A 772 -9.21 -17.94 10.56
CA ASN A 772 -9.30 -16.71 9.77
C ASN A 772 -9.17 -17.03 8.27
N VAL A 773 -8.15 -17.81 7.90
CA VAL A 773 -7.96 -18.25 6.51
C VAL A 773 -9.10 -19.14 6.08
N ALA A 774 -9.57 -20.10 6.88
CA ALA A 774 -10.67 -20.97 6.48
C ALA A 774 -11.96 -20.18 6.15
N ALA A 775 -12.37 -19.28 7.04
CA ALA A 775 -13.60 -18.51 6.89
C ALA A 775 -13.53 -17.52 5.71
N THR A 776 -12.40 -16.82 5.54
CA THR A 776 -12.26 -15.77 4.52
C THR A 776 -12.04 -16.27 3.08
N ARG A 777 -12.05 -17.60 2.89
CA ARG A 777 -12.00 -18.26 1.57
C ARG A 777 -13.39 -18.50 1.01
N ALA A 778 -14.42 -18.50 1.86
CA ALA A 778 -15.81 -18.54 1.45
C ALA A 778 -16.29 -17.16 1.01
N LYS A 779 -16.87 -17.05 -0.19
CA LYS A 779 -17.54 -15.82 -0.62
C LYS A 779 -18.97 -15.71 -0.10
N ARG A 780 -19.73 -16.82 -0.15
CA ARG A 780 -21.18 -16.82 0.15
C ARG A 780 -21.58 -17.73 1.31
N ARG A 781 -20.98 -18.91 1.42
CA ARG A 781 -21.35 -19.91 2.45
C ARG A 781 -20.14 -20.56 3.10
N PHE A 782 -20.20 -20.72 4.41
CA PHE A 782 -19.17 -21.39 5.19
C PHE A 782 -19.83 -22.45 6.07
N TYR A 783 -19.37 -23.69 5.96
CA TYR A 783 -19.88 -24.81 6.73
C TYR A 783 -18.75 -25.39 7.55
N VAL A 784 -18.99 -25.61 8.85
CA VAL A 784 -18.03 -26.28 9.73
C VAL A 784 -18.59 -27.64 10.12
N ILE A 785 -17.79 -28.70 9.94
CA ILE A 785 -18.16 -30.07 10.32
C ILE A 785 -17.24 -30.51 11.47
N GLY A 786 -17.85 -30.94 12.57
CA GLY A 786 -17.15 -31.49 13.71
C GLY A 786 -18.00 -31.53 14.98
N ASP A 787 -17.40 -32.01 16.06
CA ASP A 787 -18.05 -32.18 17.36
C ASP A 787 -18.27 -30.84 18.06
N ILE A 788 -19.45 -30.24 17.86
CA ILE A 788 -19.78 -28.92 18.42
C ILE A 788 -19.66 -28.87 19.94
N ASP A 789 -19.91 -29.98 20.64
CA ASP A 789 -19.92 -30.00 22.10
C ASP A 789 -18.52 -29.88 22.68
N ASP A 790 -17.53 -30.41 21.96
CA ASP A 790 -16.11 -30.21 22.27
C ASP A 790 -15.61 -28.85 21.78
N TRP A 791 -15.81 -28.52 20.50
CA TRP A 791 -15.21 -27.34 19.88
C TRP A 791 -15.76 -26.02 20.42
N ARG A 792 -17.01 -25.94 20.88
CA ARG A 792 -17.60 -24.71 21.43
C ARG A 792 -16.88 -24.16 22.67
N GLY A 793 -16.26 -25.04 23.46
CA GLY A 793 -15.54 -24.66 24.69
C GLY A 793 -14.08 -24.28 24.45
N ARG A 794 -13.59 -24.49 23.21
CA ARG A 794 -12.20 -24.25 22.84
C ARG A 794 -12.01 -22.79 22.41
N ARG A 795 -10.79 -22.28 22.66
CA ARG A 795 -10.39 -20.89 22.32
C ARG A 795 -10.72 -20.56 20.86
N LEU A 796 -11.02 -19.30 20.57
CA LEU A 796 -11.45 -18.76 19.27
C LEU A 796 -12.88 -19.18 18.88
N PHE A 797 -13.23 -20.46 18.99
CA PHE A 797 -14.59 -20.93 18.70
C PHE A 797 -15.60 -20.44 19.74
N CYS A 798 -15.23 -20.43 21.02
CA CYS A 798 -16.06 -19.88 22.10
C CYS A 798 -16.52 -18.44 21.84
N ASP A 799 -15.74 -17.67 21.07
CA ASP A 799 -16.01 -16.27 20.77
C ASP A 799 -16.88 -16.06 19.52
N VAL A 800 -17.17 -17.11 18.73
CA VAL A 800 -17.85 -16.99 17.42
C VAL A 800 -18.98 -18.00 17.19
N MET A 801 -19.38 -18.76 18.21
CA MET A 801 -20.49 -19.72 18.08
C MET A 801 -21.82 -19.06 17.69
N ASP A 802 -22.02 -17.79 18.04
CA ASP A 802 -23.18 -16.99 17.63
C ASP A 802 -23.27 -16.78 16.11
N LEU A 803 -22.14 -16.85 15.41
CA LEU A 803 -22.04 -16.70 13.95
C LEU A 803 -22.10 -18.04 13.20
N LEU A 804 -22.08 -19.16 13.93
CA LEU A 804 -22.08 -20.52 13.39
C LEU A 804 -23.25 -21.33 14.00
N PRO A 805 -24.51 -21.00 13.66
CA PRO A 805 -25.67 -21.69 14.19
C PRO A 805 -25.65 -23.18 13.79
N LEU A 806 -26.18 -24.04 14.67
CA LEU A 806 -26.32 -25.46 14.38
C LEU A 806 -27.31 -25.66 13.22
N LEU A 807 -26.86 -26.36 12.17
CA LEU A 807 -27.64 -26.69 10.99
C LEU A 807 -28.17 -28.11 11.09
N GLN A 808 -29.39 -28.31 10.62
CA GLN A 808 -29.95 -29.62 10.37
C GLN A 808 -29.97 -29.85 8.86
N LEU A 809 -29.31 -30.91 8.41
CA LEU A 809 -29.41 -31.31 7.02
C LEU A 809 -30.83 -31.80 6.75
N PRO A 810 -31.43 -31.43 5.60
CA PRO A 810 -32.66 -32.07 5.19
C PRO A 810 -32.43 -33.58 5.17
N ALA A 811 -33.42 -34.36 5.62
CA ALA A 811 -33.39 -35.80 5.45
C ALA A 811 -33.44 -36.11 3.94
N ALA A 812 -32.27 -36.12 3.29
CA ALA A 812 -32.18 -36.46 1.89
C ALA A 812 -32.54 -37.93 1.75
N ALA A 813 -33.59 -38.22 0.96
CA ALA A 813 -33.82 -39.54 0.42
C ALA A 813 -32.53 -39.97 -0.29
N LEU A 814 -31.83 -40.95 0.29
CA LEU A 814 -30.69 -41.61 -0.35
C LEU A 814 -31.09 -41.96 -1.78
N PRO A 815 -30.45 -41.43 -2.83
CA PRO A 815 -30.53 -42.05 -4.13
C PRO A 815 -29.83 -43.41 -4.00
N ASP A 816 -30.52 -44.47 -4.42
CA ASP A 816 -29.96 -45.82 -4.57
C ASP A 816 -28.69 -45.79 -5.43
N LEU A 817 -27.53 -45.60 -4.78
CA LEU A 817 -26.20 -45.84 -5.34
C LEU A 817 -25.57 -46.99 -4.54
N LEU A 818 -26.30 -48.12 -4.52
CA LEU A 818 -25.81 -49.42 -4.07
C LEU A 818 -26.16 -50.52 -5.08
N VAL A 819 -26.08 -50.25 -6.38
CA VAL A 819 -25.94 -51.31 -7.39
C VAL A 819 -25.11 -50.81 -8.57
N GLN A 820 -23.79 -50.98 -8.50
CA GLN A 820 -22.99 -51.61 -9.54
C GLN A 820 -21.58 -51.83 -8.99
N LYS A 821 -21.21 -53.11 -8.94
CA LYS A 821 -19.89 -53.61 -8.55
C LYS A 821 -18.82 -53.22 -9.53
#